data_AF-A0A521WLG2-F1
#
_entry.id   AF-A0A521WLG2-F1
#
_cell.length_a   1.000
_cell.length_b   1.000
_cell.length_c   1.000
_cell.angle_alpha   90.00
_cell.angle_beta   90.00
_cell.angle_gamma   90.00
#
_symmetry.space_group_name_H-M   'P 1'
#
loop_
_entity.id
_entity.type
_entity.pdbx_description
1 polymer ?
#
loop_
_entity_poly.entity_id
_entity_poly.type
_entity_poly.pdbx_seq_one_letter_code
_entity_poly.pdbx_strand_id
1 'polypeptide(L)'
;MKRVTVRFMSIPMYLLLVLSSVSLFAQYNVRVKFPITVTANGGAFSNTLQFGFAPEAGYCVDSTHVPFAECDSALEMYLPPPPPGGILDARWVDSRSGSGACLDQGISDNFHQAVSESQVDTFRLQFQPSSTGYPITISWLPGMGAYCDSMKLRKTSTVFIDMLAQTFTIISAADEINRVSIIVYGLRGVQEAPPIPVLLQPSDGDTGLGGSAIFSWEAVTFDSDIQYRFEVSEDSLFSLLHYEGVSNTTSMNVSGFTKDTKYFWRVKAISSLEGCYQDVPYSFRTAPEFDTITVIQGTNGVISPGTIVVSRGSDTTFTITPTTGYHIDSVFVDDVYVGAVASYDFTNTSSNHTLTAKFAINTYTLTITPPVHGTITLNPDLSLYNHGTIVEITAVPDTIYVFDGWGGDVSGTTNPLFLTMDGDKVVAGSFIDSRDTAYLRTSTMEQWALAQDTKGKYVSNKKKFDRVFFKFTLVADSTGILSLDFMGTVSTGAITRGATTLDTLATFDNVKKLKDTLVVTLGDIVTIEGMGNVGKWIKVKYAWGAKGKFAYVTGYLKNVRGLPMPNLHNVGEEMFKQNAFPTGLVVGIPQGTKKANSVIHKKYADVQKSLLKIQKFAPLLHTQGPRCLDSIGTKIFIPQKLSLPPNTSKQNNKLFAEQLTLKLNVAASATKKFPLGLDELMYFDVSDSSNP
;
A
#
# COMPACT_ATOMS: atom_id res chain seq x y z
N MET A 1 50.92 15.43 46.69
CA MET A 1 51.05 14.14 47.40
C MET A 1 51.07 13.01 46.39
N LYS A 2 51.94 12.02 46.64
CA LYS A 2 52.20 10.75 45.93
C LYS A 2 52.99 10.78 44.61
N ARG A 3 54.23 10.28 44.74
CA ARG A 3 55.18 9.81 43.73
C ARG A 3 54.63 8.65 42.91
N VAL A 4 55.00 8.58 41.62
CA VAL A 4 55.42 7.34 40.96
C VAL A 4 56.63 7.66 40.08
N THR A 5 57.65 6.82 40.17
CA THR A 5 58.96 6.92 39.51
C THR A 5 59.03 5.91 38.38
N VAL A 6 59.52 6.28 37.20
CA VAL A 6 60.24 5.37 36.27
C VAL A 6 61.37 6.16 35.57
N ARG A 7 62.59 5.64 35.66
CA ARG A 7 63.82 6.11 34.99
C ARG A 7 64.02 5.35 33.67
N PHE A 8 64.69 5.94 32.68
CA PHE A 8 65.92 5.46 32.00
C PHE A 8 66.36 6.56 31.01
N MET A 9 67.45 7.28 31.35
CA MET A 9 68.84 7.16 30.86
C MET A 9 69.12 7.95 29.58
N SER A 10 70.03 8.90 29.77
CA SER A 10 70.52 9.94 28.88
C SER A 10 71.73 9.49 28.05
N ILE A 11 71.81 10.09 26.86
CA ILE A 11 72.87 10.10 25.86
C ILE A 11 74.23 10.59 26.45
N PRO A 12 75.38 10.21 25.85
CA PRO A 12 76.24 11.24 25.26
C PRO A 12 76.91 10.87 23.91
N MET A 13 77.38 11.94 23.27
CA MET A 13 77.96 12.17 21.94
C MET A 13 79.42 11.72 21.74
N TYR A 14 79.73 11.41 20.47
CA TYR A 14 80.93 11.70 19.65
C TYR A 14 82.25 10.88 19.71
N LEU A 15 82.65 10.49 18.48
CA LEU A 15 83.99 10.48 17.86
C LEU A 15 84.83 9.19 17.91
N LEU A 16 84.98 8.51 16.76
CA LEU A 16 86.29 8.04 16.27
C LEU A 16 86.25 7.80 14.75
N LEU A 17 87.28 8.29 14.07
CA LEU A 17 87.52 8.21 12.63
C LEU A 17 88.76 7.33 12.41
N VAL A 18 88.88 6.79 11.19
CA VAL A 18 90.09 6.27 10.50
C VAL A 18 90.12 4.76 10.22
N LEU A 19 89.95 4.49 8.92
CA LEU A 19 90.24 3.27 8.19
C LEU A 19 91.68 2.75 8.37
N SER A 20 91.87 1.43 8.31
CA SER A 20 93.02 0.86 7.60
C SER A 20 92.72 -0.55 7.06
N SER A 21 92.62 -0.62 5.73
CA SER A 21 93.22 -1.62 4.83
C SER A 21 93.25 -3.09 5.25
N VAL A 22 92.26 -3.85 4.78
CA VAL A 22 92.55 -5.13 4.12
C VAL A 22 92.36 -4.90 2.63
N SER A 23 93.47 -4.99 1.89
CA SER A 23 93.51 -5.03 0.44
C SER A 23 92.81 -6.30 -0.07
N LEU A 24 91.50 -6.25 -0.24
CA LEU A 24 90.82 -7.08 -1.24
C LEU A 24 91.04 -6.38 -2.58
N PHE A 25 91.49 -7.12 -3.59
CA PHE A 25 91.35 -6.69 -4.98
C PHE A 25 89.90 -6.22 -5.18
N ALA A 26 89.70 -4.96 -5.55
CA ALA A 26 88.37 -4.40 -5.76
C ALA A 26 87.71 -5.16 -6.91
N GLN A 27 86.81 -6.08 -6.58
CA GLN A 27 86.02 -6.81 -7.55
C GLN A 27 85.08 -5.81 -8.23
N TYR A 28 85.16 -5.71 -9.55
CA TYR A 28 84.26 -4.87 -10.32
C TYR A 28 82.88 -5.54 -10.30
N ASN A 29 81.98 -5.05 -9.44
CA ASN A 29 80.65 -5.63 -9.22
C ASN A 29 79.66 -5.24 -10.34
N VAL A 30 80.02 -5.50 -11.59
CA VAL A 30 79.13 -5.26 -12.73
C VAL A 30 78.33 -6.52 -13.01
N ARG A 31 77.01 -6.40 -12.83
CA ARG A 31 76.02 -7.39 -13.25
C ARG A 31 75.16 -6.79 -14.36
N VAL A 32 75.39 -7.21 -15.60
CA VAL A 32 74.65 -6.72 -16.76
C VAL A 32 74.34 -7.89 -17.68
N LYS A 33 73.09 -7.98 -18.11
CA LYS A 33 72.59 -9.03 -19.01
C LYS A 33 72.00 -8.40 -20.26
N PHE A 34 72.51 -8.82 -21.42
CA PHE A 34 72.08 -8.37 -22.72
C PHE A 34 71.37 -9.52 -23.45
N PRO A 35 70.08 -9.40 -23.76
CA PRO A 35 69.43 -10.35 -24.65
C PRO A 35 69.88 -10.08 -26.09
N ILE A 36 70.17 -11.14 -26.81
CA ILE A 36 70.36 -11.14 -28.25
C ILE A 36 69.41 -12.13 -28.90
N THR A 37 68.69 -11.69 -29.91
CA THR A 37 67.71 -12.53 -30.61
C THR A 37 68.21 -12.81 -32.01
N VAL A 38 68.30 -14.09 -32.36
CA VAL A 38 68.55 -14.57 -33.72
C VAL A 38 67.20 -14.98 -34.30
N THR A 39 66.84 -14.44 -35.44
CA THR A 39 65.60 -14.79 -36.15
C THR A 39 65.90 -15.23 -37.58
N ALA A 40 65.17 -16.23 -38.04
CA ALA A 40 65.23 -16.79 -39.38
C ALA A 40 63.90 -16.59 -40.11
N ASN A 41 63.95 -16.58 -41.45
CA ASN A 41 62.77 -16.57 -42.32
C ASN A 41 61.74 -15.46 -41.97
N GLY A 42 62.19 -14.21 -41.91
CA GLY A 42 61.31 -13.05 -41.64
C GLY A 42 60.70 -13.01 -40.23
N GLY A 43 61.26 -13.76 -39.27
CA GLY A 43 60.78 -13.83 -37.89
C GLY A 43 59.99 -15.09 -37.53
N ALA A 44 59.80 -16.02 -38.48
CA ALA A 44 59.04 -17.25 -38.25
C ALA A 44 59.68 -18.20 -37.21
N PHE A 45 61.00 -18.13 -37.05
CA PHE A 45 61.74 -18.89 -36.04
C PHE A 45 62.70 -17.96 -35.33
N SER A 46 62.68 -17.95 -34.01
CA SER A 46 63.50 -17.07 -33.17
C SER A 46 64.14 -17.83 -32.02
N ASN A 47 65.39 -17.52 -31.72
CA ASN A 47 66.09 -18.00 -30.54
C ASN A 47 66.72 -16.79 -29.83
N THR A 48 66.36 -16.58 -28.56
CA THR A 48 66.88 -15.48 -27.74
C THR A 48 67.86 -16.05 -26.73
N LEU A 49 69.08 -15.55 -26.78
CA LEU A 49 70.19 -15.90 -25.90
C LEU A 49 70.58 -14.71 -25.03
N GLN A 50 71.30 -14.96 -23.94
CA GLN A 50 71.82 -13.90 -23.09
C GLN A 50 73.34 -13.88 -23.08
N PHE A 51 73.93 -12.70 -23.08
CA PHE A 51 75.35 -12.53 -22.76
C PHE A 51 75.57 -11.33 -21.84
N GLY A 52 76.75 -11.24 -21.24
CA GLY A 52 77.12 -10.05 -20.49
C GLY A 52 78.12 -10.34 -19.38
N PHE A 53 77.93 -9.66 -18.26
CA PHE A 53 78.87 -9.66 -17.14
C PHE A 53 78.17 -9.96 -15.83
N ALA A 54 78.79 -10.78 -14.97
CA ALA A 54 78.30 -11.02 -13.62
C ALA A 54 79.47 -11.14 -12.63
N PRO A 55 79.37 -10.61 -11.40
CA PRO A 55 80.44 -10.66 -10.40
C PRO A 55 80.82 -12.08 -10.01
N GLU A 56 79.83 -12.97 -9.94
CA GLU A 56 79.97 -14.41 -9.70
C GLU A 56 80.33 -15.24 -10.95
N ALA A 57 80.56 -14.55 -12.07
CA ALA A 57 81.18 -15.05 -13.30
C ALA A 57 82.33 -16.06 -13.08
N GLY A 58 82.10 -17.38 -13.11
CA GLY A 58 83.16 -18.37 -13.36
C GLY A 58 83.42 -18.56 -14.86
N TYR A 59 84.44 -19.35 -15.25
CA TYR A 59 84.55 -19.81 -16.63
C TYR A 59 83.32 -20.68 -16.95
N CYS A 60 82.30 -20.08 -17.59
CA CYS A 60 80.98 -20.65 -17.87
C CYS A 60 80.12 -20.87 -16.61
N VAL A 61 79.09 -20.06 -16.39
CA VAL A 61 78.09 -20.28 -15.33
C VAL A 61 76.73 -20.60 -15.96
N ASP A 62 76.41 -21.89 -16.04
CA ASP A 62 75.36 -22.53 -15.23
C ASP A 62 75.59 -24.06 -15.25
N SER A 63 76.19 -24.58 -14.18
CA SER A 63 76.40 -26.02 -13.96
C SER A 63 75.31 -26.64 -13.07
N THR A 64 74.12 -26.04 -12.95
CA THR A 64 73.07 -26.57 -12.07
C THR A 64 72.03 -27.47 -12.75
N HIS A 65 72.20 -27.85 -14.03
CA HIS A 65 71.20 -28.70 -14.72
C HIS A 65 71.66 -29.99 -15.43
N VAL A 66 72.91 -30.44 -15.34
CA VAL A 66 73.26 -31.86 -15.67
C VAL A 66 74.64 -32.26 -15.10
N PRO A 67 74.80 -33.42 -14.43
CA PRO A 67 76.11 -33.99 -14.13
C PRO A 67 76.51 -34.92 -15.28
N PHE A 68 77.75 -34.89 -15.79
CA PHE A 68 78.45 -36.02 -16.46
C PHE A 68 79.83 -35.49 -16.89
N ALA A 69 80.97 -35.89 -16.30
CA ALA A 69 81.67 -37.16 -16.51
C ALA A 69 81.75 -37.57 -18.01
N GLU A 70 82.99 -37.71 -18.48
CA GLU A 70 83.44 -38.12 -19.83
C GLU A 70 83.68 -37.00 -20.86
N CYS A 71 84.88 -36.42 -20.80
CA CYS A 71 85.54 -35.81 -21.95
C CYS A 71 86.37 -36.92 -22.63
N ASP A 72 85.84 -37.52 -23.70
CA ASP A 72 86.65 -38.30 -24.65
C ASP A 72 86.91 -37.45 -25.90
N SER A 73 88.17 -37.32 -26.26
CA SER A 73 88.73 -36.38 -27.22
C SER A 73 88.66 -36.88 -28.67
N ALA A 74 87.48 -37.33 -29.13
CA ALA A 74 87.34 -37.98 -30.44
C ALA A 74 86.17 -37.51 -31.34
N LEU A 75 85.48 -36.39 -31.04
CA LEU A 75 84.43 -35.85 -31.92
C LEU A 75 84.51 -34.33 -32.06
N GLU A 76 85.54 -33.84 -32.76
CA GLU A 76 85.38 -32.60 -33.52
C GLU A 76 84.39 -32.88 -34.66
N MET A 77 83.24 -32.19 -34.74
CA MET A 77 82.75 -31.49 -35.94
C MET A 77 81.25 -31.10 -35.92
N TYR A 78 81.02 -29.78 -36.05
CA TYR A 78 79.81 -29.06 -36.50
C TYR A 78 78.53 -29.19 -35.68
N LEU A 79 77.75 -28.09 -35.63
CA LEU A 79 76.31 -28.16 -35.34
C LEU A 79 75.72 -29.33 -36.16
N PRO A 80 74.82 -30.17 -35.59
CA PRO A 80 74.24 -31.31 -36.31
C PRO A 80 73.69 -30.87 -37.67
N PRO A 81 73.56 -31.71 -38.71
CA PRO A 81 73.04 -31.29 -40.01
C PRO A 81 71.70 -30.54 -39.87
N PRO A 82 71.36 -29.63 -40.81
CA PRO A 82 70.25 -28.69 -40.66
C PRO A 82 69.02 -29.39 -40.06
N PRO A 83 68.47 -28.88 -38.95
CA PRO A 83 67.32 -29.53 -38.35
C PRO A 83 66.15 -29.56 -39.37
N PRO A 84 65.21 -30.52 -39.26
CA PRO A 84 64.06 -30.60 -40.15
C PRO A 84 63.37 -29.24 -40.30
N GLY A 85 62.79 -28.96 -41.47
CA GLY A 85 62.25 -27.65 -41.82
C GLY A 85 61.44 -27.01 -40.68
N GLY A 86 61.85 -25.81 -40.27
CA GLY A 86 61.16 -25.02 -39.25
C GLY A 86 61.77 -24.99 -37.85
N ILE A 87 63.06 -25.31 -37.68
CA ILE A 87 63.77 -25.15 -36.41
C ILE A 87 65.04 -24.29 -36.63
N LEU A 88 65.24 -23.28 -35.78
CA LEU A 88 66.46 -22.45 -35.71
C LEU A 88 67.20 -22.79 -34.42
N ASP A 89 68.47 -23.19 -34.52
CA ASP A 89 69.34 -23.40 -33.36
C ASP A 89 70.45 -22.33 -33.35
N ALA A 90 70.61 -21.64 -32.22
CA ALA A 90 71.62 -20.63 -32.01
C ALA A 90 72.15 -20.78 -30.59
N ARG A 91 73.48 -20.75 -30.43
CA ARG A 91 74.17 -21.02 -29.18
C ARG A 91 75.45 -20.20 -29.04
N TRP A 92 75.81 -19.85 -27.81
CA TRP A 92 77.14 -19.33 -27.52
C TRP A 92 78.17 -20.46 -27.50
N VAL A 93 79.34 -20.22 -28.09
CA VAL A 93 80.47 -21.15 -28.12
C VAL A 93 81.72 -20.48 -27.53
N ASP A 94 82.49 -21.17 -26.69
CA ASP A 94 83.76 -20.64 -26.15
C ASP A 94 84.96 -21.14 -26.96
N SER A 95 86.07 -20.41 -26.98
CA SER A 95 87.30 -20.78 -27.68
C SER A 95 88.55 -20.78 -26.79
N ARG A 96 88.43 -20.67 -25.47
CA ARG A 96 89.60 -20.63 -24.60
C ARG A 96 90.16 -22.04 -24.37
N SER A 97 91.33 -22.33 -24.94
CA SER A 97 92.07 -23.58 -24.72
C SER A 97 92.62 -23.64 -23.29
N GLY A 98 91.93 -24.33 -22.38
CA GLY A 98 92.36 -24.60 -21.00
C GLY A 98 91.47 -25.63 -20.32
N SER A 99 92.00 -26.40 -19.36
CA SER A 99 91.26 -27.43 -18.64
C SER A 99 90.11 -26.79 -17.84
N GLY A 100 88.88 -26.96 -18.30
CA GLY A 100 87.67 -26.34 -17.74
C GLY A 100 86.81 -25.58 -18.76
N ALA A 101 87.24 -25.48 -20.02
CA ALA A 101 86.43 -24.90 -21.09
C ALA A 101 85.49 -25.94 -21.71
N CYS A 102 84.18 -25.66 -21.71
CA CYS A 102 83.18 -26.38 -22.50
C CYS A 102 83.33 -25.98 -23.97
N LEU A 103 84.42 -26.42 -24.61
CA LEU A 103 84.83 -25.91 -25.92
C LEU A 103 83.80 -26.14 -27.04
N ASP A 104 82.84 -27.06 -26.85
CA ASP A 104 81.90 -27.43 -27.93
C ASP A 104 80.45 -27.71 -27.47
N GLN A 105 80.08 -27.39 -26.22
CA GLN A 105 78.68 -27.49 -25.76
C GLN A 105 78.05 -26.10 -25.81
N GLY A 106 77.34 -25.79 -26.88
CA GLY A 106 76.70 -24.49 -27.01
C GLY A 106 75.71 -24.19 -25.87
N ILE A 107 75.80 -23.01 -25.26
CA ILE A 107 74.99 -22.55 -24.11
C ILE A 107 74.03 -21.41 -24.48
N SER A 108 72.93 -21.27 -23.74
CA SER A 108 71.94 -20.19 -23.92
C SER A 108 72.38 -18.86 -23.29
N ASP A 109 73.18 -18.94 -22.23
CA ASP A 109 73.62 -17.80 -21.43
C ASP A 109 75.15 -17.79 -21.32
N ASN A 110 75.81 -16.70 -21.72
CA ASN A 110 77.27 -16.56 -21.66
C ASN A 110 77.67 -15.30 -20.89
N PHE A 111 78.10 -15.50 -19.63
CA PHE A 111 78.53 -14.41 -18.75
C PHE A 111 80.02 -14.52 -18.44
N HIS A 112 80.72 -13.39 -18.54
CA HIS A 112 82.11 -13.27 -18.13
C HIS A 112 82.21 -12.50 -16.80
N GLN A 113 83.29 -12.74 -16.04
CA GLN A 113 83.60 -11.91 -14.89
C GLN A 113 84.11 -10.55 -15.36
N ALA A 114 83.59 -9.46 -14.78
CA ALA A 114 84.15 -8.13 -15.00
C ALA A 114 85.34 -7.93 -14.05
N VAL A 115 86.53 -7.75 -14.61
CA VAL A 115 87.78 -7.61 -13.86
C VAL A 115 88.37 -6.20 -13.95
N SER A 116 88.09 -5.43 -15.00
CA SER A 116 88.55 -4.04 -15.14
C SER A 116 87.80 -3.28 -16.25
N GLU A 117 87.81 -1.95 -16.19
CA GLU A 117 87.21 -1.09 -17.23
C GLU A 117 87.91 -1.22 -18.59
N SER A 118 89.21 -1.54 -18.61
CA SER A 118 89.98 -1.78 -19.83
C SER A 118 89.89 -3.22 -20.37
N GLN A 119 89.06 -4.06 -19.75
CA GLN A 119 88.89 -5.45 -20.17
C GLN A 119 88.29 -5.51 -21.60
N VAL A 120 88.80 -6.45 -22.40
CA VAL A 120 88.23 -6.80 -23.70
C VAL A 120 87.70 -8.23 -23.62
N ASP A 121 86.41 -8.40 -23.92
CA ASP A 121 85.78 -9.70 -23.97
C ASP A 121 85.23 -10.00 -25.36
N THR A 122 85.30 -11.27 -25.75
CA THR A 122 84.73 -11.75 -27.00
C THR A 122 83.75 -12.88 -26.74
N PHE A 123 82.49 -12.66 -27.09
CA PHE A 123 81.42 -13.67 -27.07
C PHE A 123 81.23 -14.20 -28.49
N ARG A 124 81.23 -15.52 -28.70
CA ARG A 124 81.04 -16.09 -30.05
C ARG A 124 79.67 -16.75 -30.14
N LEU A 125 78.86 -16.28 -31.07
CA LEU A 125 77.53 -16.79 -31.34
C LEU A 125 77.59 -17.62 -32.62
N GLN A 126 77.18 -18.87 -32.54
CA GLN A 126 77.06 -19.76 -33.68
C GLN A 126 75.59 -20.12 -33.89
N PHE A 127 75.14 -20.16 -35.14
CA PHE A 127 73.74 -20.43 -35.46
C PHE A 127 73.61 -21.29 -36.72
N GLN A 128 72.52 -22.07 -36.77
CA GLN A 128 72.17 -22.91 -37.90
C GLN A 128 70.77 -22.57 -38.43
N PRO A 129 70.67 -22.03 -39.66
CA PRO A 129 69.39 -21.85 -40.32
C PRO A 129 68.82 -23.20 -40.82
N SER A 130 67.48 -23.28 -40.94
CA SER A 130 66.82 -24.36 -41.69
C SER A 130 66.96 -24.14 -43.21
N SER A 131 66.48 -25.08 -44.04
CA SER A 131 66.59 -25.03 -45.51
C SER A 131 65.93 -23.82 -46.19
N THR A 132 65.07 -23.06 -45.47
CA THR A 132 64.47 -21.78 -45.91
C THR A 132 64.85 -20.62 -44.97
N GLY A 133 65.88 -20.78 -44.15
CA GLY A 133 66.12 -19.96 -42.94
C GLY A 133 66.84 -18.62 -43.13
N TYR A 134 67.28 -18.26 -44.33
CA TYR A 134 67.86 -16.94 -44.61
C TYR A 134 66.80 -15.96 -45.15
N PRO A 135 66.93 -14.64 -44.90
CA PRO A 135 67.98 -13.99 -44.14
C PRO A 135 67.87 -14.23 -42.63
N ILE A 136 69.01 -14.22 -41.95
CA ILE A 136 69.11 -14.26 -40.48
C ILE A 136 69.20 -12.82 -39.98
N THR A 137 68.27 -12.41 -39.12
CA THR A 137 68.34 -11.12 -38.43
C THR A 137 68.80 -11.35 -37.00
N ILE A 138 69.89 -10.70 -36.61
CA ILE A 138 70.40 -10.69 -35.24
C ILE A 138 70.07 -9.31 -34.65
N SER A 139 69.32 -9.26 -33.56
CA SER A 139 68.89 -8.02 -32.90
C SER A 139 69.22 -7.99 -31.41
N TRP A 140 69.44 -6.78 -30.87
CA TRP A 140 69.77 -6.52 -29.47
C TRP A 140 69.08 -5.22 -28.99
N LEU A 141 69.06 -4.99 -27.67
CA LEU A 141 68.40 -3.80 -27.10
C LEU A 141 69.16 -2.50 -27.44
N PRO A 142 68.47 -1.36 -27.54
CA PRO A 142 69.12 -0.05 -27.59
C PRO A 142 69.81 0.29 -26.26
N GLY A 143 70.68 1.31 -26.26
CA GLY A 143 71.25 1.85 -25.03
C GLY A 143 72.47 1.10 -24.48
N MET A 144 73.08 0.21 -25.27
CA MET A 144 74.29 -0.55 -24.89
C MET A 144 75.47 0.34 -24.44
N GLY A 145 75.51 1.61 -24.89
CA GLY A 145 76.57 2.56 -24.57
C GLY A 145 76.57 3.06 -23.12
N ALA A 146 75.51 2.78 -22.36
CA ALA A 146 75.48 3.04 -20.91
C ALA A 146 76.46 2.14 -20.15
N TYR A 147 76.79 0.96 -20.70
CA TYR A 147 77.53 -0.09 -20.00
C TYR A 147 78.95 -0.31 -20.51
N CYS A 148 79.28 0.23 -21.69
CA CYS A 148 80.60 0.07 -22.29
C CYS A 148 80.93 1.22 -23.25
N ASP A 149 82.23 1.48 -23.46
CA ASP A 149 82.69 2.48 -24.42
C ASP A 149 82.57 1.99 -25.88
N SER A 150 82.66 0.68 -26.11
CA SER A 150 82.51 0.09 -27.44
C SER A 150 81.97 -1.33 -27.38
N MET A 151 80.95 -1.63 -28.19
CA MET A 151 80.48 -2.97 -28.44
C MET A 151 80.30 -3.19 -29.94
N LYS A 152 80.97 -4.20 -30.50
CA LYS A 152 80.95 -4.46 -31.95
C LYS A 152 80.62 -5.90 -32.27
N LEU A 153 79.70 -6.11 -33.21
CA LEU A 153 79.43 -7.43 -33.80
C LEU A 153 80.29 -7.61 -35.05
N ARG A 154 81.18 -8.58 -35.02
CA ARG A 154 82.05 -8.98 -36.12
C ARG A 154 81.42 -10.09 -36.95
N LYS A 155 81.12 -9.80 -38.22
CA LYS A 155 80.59 -10.76 -39.21
C LYS A 155 81.70 -11.58 -39.87
N THR A 156 82.74 -10.90 -40.35
CA THR A 156 83.94 -11.49 -40.96
C THR A 156 85.19 -10.82 -40.38
N SER A 157 86.40 -11.21 -40.80
CA SER A 157 87.64 -10.58 -40.31
C SER A 157 87.71 -9.07 -40.55
N THR A 158 86.96 -8.54 -41.52
CA THR A 158 87.00 -7.13 -41.94
C THR A 158 85.68 -6.38 -41.74
N VAL A 159 84.58 -7.05 -41.40
CA VAL A 159 83.25 -6.42 -41.27
C VAL A 159 82.80 -6.37 -39.81
N PHE A 160 82.64 -5.16 -39.28
CA PHE A 160 82.16 -4.87 -37.92
C PHE A 160 80.90 -4.00 -37.96
N ILE A 161 79.93 -4.33 -37.12
CA ILE A 161 78.72 -3.55 -36.87
C ILE A 161 78.86 -2.92 -35.49
N ASP A 162 78.66 -1.61 -35.42
CA ASP A 162 78.62 -0.89 -34.15
C ASP A 162 77.28 -1.14 -33.46
N MET A 163 77.31 -1.88 -32.35
CA MET A 163 76.13 -2.25 -31.58
C MET A 163 75.61 -1.10 -30.71
N LEU A 164 76.37 0.00 -30.57
CA LEU A 164 75.93 1.20 -29.85
C LEU A 164 75.08 2.11 -30.74
N ALA A 165 75.31 2.07 -32.06
CA ALA A 165 74.63 2.92 -33.05
C ALA A 165 73.46 2.25 -33.77
N GLN A 166 73.36 0.91 -33.69
CA GLN A 166 72.34 0.11 -34.36
C GLN A 166 71.79 -0.93 -33.38
N THR A 167 70.60 -1.46 -33.62
CA THR A 167 69.94 -2.47 -32.77
C THR A 167 69.76 -3.82 -33.46
N PHE A 168 70.17 -3.94 -34.73
CA PHE A 168 70.11 -5.20 -35.45
C PHE A 168 71.07 -5.25 -36.64
N THR A 169 71.31 -6.43 -37.17
CA THR A 169 71.96 -6.65 -38.46
C THR A 169 71.38 -7.86 -39.17
N ILE A 170 71.46 -7.85 -40.50
CA ILE A 170 70.95 -8.93 -41.37
C ILE A 170 72.12 -9.68 -42.00
N ILE A 171 72.03 -11.01 -42.01
CA ILE A 171 72.96 -11.93 -42.68
C ILE A 171 72.18 -12.64 -43.78
N SER A 172 72.61 -12.45 -45.02
CA SER A 172 71.98 -13.02 -46.20
C SER A 172 72.49 -14.43 -46.49
N ALA A 173 71.77 -15.20 -47.31
CA ALA A 173 72.21 -16.53 -47.74
C ALA A 173 73.55 -16.50 -48.50
N ALA A 174 73.86 -15.39 -49.18
CA ALA A 174 75.08 -15.22 -49.96
C ALA A 174 76.33 -15.01 -49.09
N ASP A 175 76.17 -14.69 -47.81
CA ASP A 175 77.30 -14.41 -46.93
C ASP A 175 77.98 -15.69 -46.41
N GLU A 176 77.30 -16.85 -46.48
CA GLU A 176 77.77 -18.15 -45.93
C GLU A 176 78.23 -18.09 -44.45
N ILE A 177 77.78 -17.08 -43.71
CA ILE A 177 78.12 -16.89 -42.30
C ILE A 177 77.17 -17.71 -41.42
N ASN A 178 77.73 -18.58 -40.59
CA ASN A 178 77.04 -19.32 -39.55
C ASN A 178 77.58 -19.03 -38.12
N ARG A 179 78.52 -18.07 -38.01
CA ARG A 179 79.15 -17.68 -36.75
C ARG A 179 79.55 -16.22 -36.75
N VAL A 180 79.24 -15.50 -35.67
CA VAL A 180 79.65 -14.11 -35.44
C VAL A 180 80.35 -13.98 -34.07
N SER A 181 81.06 -12.88 -33.86
CA SER A 181 81.68 -12.56 -32.56
C SER A 181 81.24 -11.18 -32.09
N ILE A 182 80.88 -11.04 -30.82
CA ILE A 182 80.63 -9.75 -30.17
C ILE A 182 81.85 -9.41 -29.34
N ILE A 183 82.40 -8.23 -29.56
CA ILE A 183 83.57 -7.73 -28.85
C ILE A 183 83.14 -6.54 -28.01
N VAL A 184 83.38 -6.62 -26.70
CA VAL A 184 83.05 -5.58 -25.72
C VAL A 184 84.35 -4.97 -25.17
N TYR A 185 84.39 -3.65 -25.05
CA TYR A 185 85.51 -2.90 -24.50
C TYR A 185 85.04 -1.68 -23.70
N GLY A 186 85.77 -1.32 -22.64
CA GLY A 186 85.53 -0.08 -21.88
C GLY A 186 84.35 -0.18 -20.92
N LEU A 187 84.29 -1.22 -20.07
CA LEU A 187 83.14 -1.45 -19.17
C LEU A 187 82.93 -0.27 -18.21
N ARG A 188 81.66 0.11 -17.99
CA ARG A 188 81.22 1.19 -17.09
C ARG A 188 80.48 0.63 -15.87
N GLY A 189 80.67 1.26 -14.71
CA GLY A 189 80.07 0.83 -13.44
C GLY A 189 78.56 1.06 -13.39
N VAL A 190 77.84 0.24 -12.61
CA VAL A 190 76.36 0.28 -12.53
C VAL A 190 75.90 1.59 -11.89
N GLN A 191 74.97 2.28 -12.57
CA GLN A 191 74.19 3.38 -12.00
C GLN A 191 72.94 2.80 -11.33
N GLU A 192 72.76 3.03 -10.02
CA GLU A 192 71.60 2.54 -9.26
C GLU A 192 70.34 3.37 -9.59
N ALA A 193 69.16 2.74 -9.57
CA ALA A 193 67.90 3.44 -9.74
C ALA A 193 67.46 4.10 -8.41
N PRO A 194 66.72 5.22 -8.44
CA PRO A 194 66.22 5.85 -7.22
C PRO A 194 65.34 4.91 -6.37
N PRO A 195 65.42 4.98 -5.03
CA PRO A 195 64.57 4.17 -4.15
C PRO A 195 63.09 4.57 -4.22
N ILE A 196 62.21 3.66 -3.80
CA ILE A 196 60.76 3.86 -3.79
C ILE A 196 60.39 4.91 -2.72
N PRO A 197 59.66 5.98 -3.05
CA PRO A 197 59.17 6.96 -2.07
C PRO A 197 58.17 6.35 -1.07
N VAL A 198 58.24 6.75 0.19
CA VAL A 198 57.26 6.37 1.22
C VAL A 198 56.02 7.25 1.11
N LEU A 199 54.84 6.65 0.94
CA LEU A 199 53.58 7.37 0.79
C LEU A 199 53.03 7.81 2.16
N LEU A 200 52.56 9.06 2.27
CA LEU A 200 52.13 9.67 3.54
C LEU A 200 50.62 9.94 3.61
N GLN A 201 50.07 10.72 2.67
CA GLN A 201 48.65 11.10 2.63
C GLN A 201 48.15 11.09 1.18
N PRO A 202 46.87 10.74 0.92
CA PRO A 202 45.95 10.05 1.83
C PRO A 202 46.53 8.70 2.28
N SER A 203 46.26 8.30 3.52
CA SER A 203 46.70 7.00 4.05
C SER A 203 46.02 5.86 3.27
N ASP A 204 46.65 4.68 3.23
CA ASP A 204 46.04 3.54 2.54
C ASP A 204 44.70 3.15 3.18
N GLY A 205 43.66 3.12 2.35
CA GLY A 205 42.29 2.85 2.74
C GLY A 205 41.51 4.06 3.27
N ASP A 206 42.03 5.28 3.17
CA ASP A 206 41.32 6.47 3.64
C ASP A 206 39.94 6.62 2.96
N THR A 207 38.95 7.09 3.71
CA THR A 207 37.58 7.28 3.22
C THR A 207 37.08 8.69 3.52
N GLY A 208 36.10 9.16 2.75
CA GLY A 208 35.47 10.47 3.01
C GLY A 208 36.22 11.67 2.44
N LEU A 209 37.13 11.46 1.49
CA LEU A 209 37.82 12.59 0.83
C LEU A 209 36.87 13.40 -0.04
N GLY A 210 37.02 14.73 -0.06
CA GLY A 210 36.24 15.60 -0.93
C GLY A 210 36.59 15.44 -2.42
N GLY A 211 36.02 16.29 -3.28
CA GLY A 211 36.32 16.31 -4.73
C GLY A 211 37.76 16.73 -5.09
N SER A 212 38.61 16.98 -4.09
CA SER A 212 40.04 17.25 -4.23
C SER A 212 40.81 16.69 -3.04
N ALA A 213 42.03 16.21 -3.28
CA ALA A 213 42.91 15.67 -2.25
C ALA A 213 44.36 16.11 -2.48
N ILE A 214 45.06 16.36 -1.37
CA ILE A 214 46.51 16.60 -1.38
C ILE A 214 47.19 15.26 -1.11
N PHE A 215 48.00 14.84 -2.06
CA PHE A 215 48.86 13.66 -1.98
C PHE A 215 50.25 14.08 -1.53
N SER A 216 50.86 13.32 -0.63
CA SER A 216 52.21 13.58 -0.15
C SER A 216 53.00 12.31 0.10
N TRP A 217 54.32 12.42 -0.03
CA TRP A 217 55.28 11.34 0.17
C TRP A 217 56.57 11.86 0.81
N GLU A 218 57.44 10.97 1.28
CA GLU A 218 58.76 11.35 1.80
C GLU A 218 59.74 11.69 0.68
N ALA A 219 60.64 12.65 0.95
CA ALA A 219 61.68 13.01 0.00
C ALA A 219 62.71 11.89 -0.15
N VAL A 220 63.01 11.51 -1.39
CA VAL A 220 64.09 10.60 -1.75
C VAL A 220 65.40 11.39 -1.85
N THR A 221 66.37 11.07 -1.00
CA THR A 221 67.74 11.60 -1.09
C THR A 221 68.60 10.66 -1.93
N PHE A 222 68.64 10.89 -3.24
CA PHE A 222 69.40 10.06 -4.20
C PHE A 222 70.27 10.89 -5.14
N ASP A 223 69.70 11.92 -5.75
CA ASP A 223 70.36 12.83 -6.70
C ASP A 223 69.82 14.26 -6.49
N SER A 224 70.57 15.28 -6.90
CA SER A 224 70.13 16.69 -6.82
C SER A 224 68.97 17.00 -7.75
N ASP A 225 68.81 16.22 -8.83
CA ASP A 225 67.83 16.44 -9.88
C ASP A 225 66.61 15.49 -9.77
N ILE A 226 66.29 15.04 -8.56
CA ILE A 226 65.20 14.09 -8.34
C ILE A 226 63.83 14.71 -8.66
N GLN A 227 63.04 14.00 -9.45
CA GLN A 227 61.64 14.29 -9.74
C GLN A 227 60.78 13.10 -9.33
N TYR A 228 59.46 13.28 -9.28
CA TYR A 228 58.51 12.24 -8.93
C TYR A 228 57.43 12.14 -10.00
N ARG A 229 57.19 10.94 -10.53
CA ARG A 229 55.99 10.66 -11.31
C ARG A 229 54.91 10.15 -10.38
N PHE A 230 53.76 10.80 -10.46
CA PHE A 230 52.59 10.57 -9.63
C PHE A 230 51.41 10.18 -10.53
N GLU A 231 50.73 9.11 -10.16
CA GLU A 231 49.60 8.56 -10.91
C GLU A 231 48.42 8.28 -9.99
N VAL A 232 47.20 8.53 -10.48
CA VAL A 232 45.94 8.16 -9.83
C VAL A 232 45.04 7.48 -10.86
N SER A 233 44.33 6.43 -10.44
CA SER A 233 43.46 5.61 -11.29
C SER A 233 42.28 5.07 -10.49
N GLU A 234 41.15 4.77 -11.14
CA GLU A 234 40.01 4.04 -10.51
C GLU A 234 40.29 2.53 -10.45
N ASP A 235 41.29 2.08 -11.19
CA ASP A 235 41.74 0.69 -11.29
C ASP A 235 43.16 0.54 -10.72
N SER A 236 43.39 -0.54 -9.95
CA SER A 236 44.67 -0.83 -9.32
C SER A 236 45.80 -1.18 -10.30
N LEU A 237 45.47 -1.54 -11.54
CA LEU A 237 46.43 -1.82 -12.61
C LEU A 237 46.87 -0.56 -13.37
N PHE A 238 46.23 0.59 -13.10
CA PHE A 238 46.50 1.87 -13.77
C PHE A 238 46.35 1.80 -15.29
N SER A 239 45.36 1.02 -15.76
CA SER A 239 45.02 0.87 -17.18
C SER A 239 44.41 2.13 -17.80
N LEU A 240 43.69 2.92 -16.99
CA LEU A 240 43.19 4.25 -17.34
C LEU A 240 43.48 5.22 -16.21
N LEU A 241 44.33 6.21 -16.48
CA LEU A 241 44.73 7.20 -15.49
C LEU A 241 43.65 8.26 -15.34
N HIS A 242 43.19 8.46 -14.11
CA HIS A 242 42.43 9.64 -13.72
C HIS A 242 43.33 10.88 -13.75
N TYR A 243 44.58 10.71 -13.30
CA TYR A 243 45.59 11.75 -13.31
C TYR A 243 47.00 11.17 -13.47
N GLU A 244 47.84 11.88 -14.22
CA GLU A 244 49.29 11.63 -14.30
C GLU A 244 50.03 12.98 -14.27
N GLY A 245 51.13 13.04 -13.53
CA GLY A 245 51.98 14.23 -13.51
C GLY A 245 53.40 13.95 -13.02
N VAL A 246 54.30 14.88 -13.30
CA VAL A 246 55.67 14.89 -12.77
C VAL A 246 55.83 16.11 -11.86
N SER A 247 56.43 15.93 -10.69
CA SER A 247 56.65 16.99 -9.70
C SER A 247 58.10 17.01 -9.20
N ASN A 248 58.61 18.20 -8.90
CA ASN A 248 59.91 18.39 -8.22
C ASN A 248 59.73 18.55 -6.70
N THR A 249 58.49 18.49 -6.21
CA THR A 249 58.16 18.56 -4.79
C THR A 249 57.68 17.20 -4.30
N THR A 250 57.42 17.08 -3.01
CA THR A 250 56.92 15.86 -2.37
C THR A 250 55.41 15.85 -2.18
N SER A 251 54.67 16.64 -2.97
CA SER A 251 53.22 16.70 -2.91
C SER A 251 52.57 17.07 -4.23
N MET A 252 51.33 16.61 -4.40
CA MET A 252 50.47 16.90 -5.56
C MET A 252 49.04 17.16 -5.09
N ASN A 253 48.39 18.17 -5.64
CA ASN A 253 46.97 18.40 -5.40
C ASN A 253 46.20 17.97 -6.65
N VAL A 254 45.26 17.04 -6.49
CA VAL A 254 44.42 16.56 -7.59
C VAL A 254 42.96 16.79 -7.22
N SER A 255 42.20 17.23 -8.22
CA SER A 255 40.78 17.53 -8.11
C SER A 255 40.02 16.89 -9.26
N GLY A 256 38.69 16.82 -9.13
CA GLY A 256 37.83 16.22 -10.16
C GLY A 256 37.50 14.76 -9.89
N PHE A 257 37.75 14.27 -8.68
CA PHE A 257 37.37 12.91 -8.29
C PHE A 257 35.85 12.74 -8.30
N THR A 258 35.39 11.64 -8.90
CA THR A 258 34.00 11.22 -8.83
C THR A 258 33.67 10.84 -7.40
N LYS A 259 32.51 11.29 -6.90
CA LYS A 259 32.07 10.99 -5.53
C LYS A 259 31.76 9.51 -5.36
N ASP A 260 31.76 9.04 -4.12
CA ASP A 260 31.56 7.62 -3.75
C ASP A 260 32.43 6.59 -4.52
N THR A 261 33.55 7.03 -5.12
CA THR A 261 34.38 6.20 -6.00
C THR A 261 35.69 5.84 -5.31
N LYS A 262 36.17 4.61 -5.52
CA LYS A 262 37.46 4.14 -5.01
C LYS A 262 38.54 4.46 -6.05
N TYR A 263 39.63 5.05 -5.59
CA TYR A 263 40.80 5.37 -6.38
C TYR A 263 42.05 4.69 -5.79
N PHE A 264 43.04 4.48 -6.64
CA PHE A 264 44.37 3.97 -6.34
C PHE A 264 45.40 5.01 -6.78
N TRP A 265 46.46 5.18 -6.01
CA TRP A 265 47.52 6.12 -6.31
C TRP A 265 48.90 5.56 -5.99
N ARG A 266 49.90 5.98 -6.76
CA ARG A 266 51.29 5.53 -6.63
C ARG A 266 52.28 6.61 -7.07
N VAL A 267 53.51 6.50 -6.57
CA VAL A 267 54.59 7.45 -6.86
C VAL A 267 55.90 6.72 -7.08
N LYS A 268 56.65 7.10 -8.12
CA LYS A 268 58.04 6.69 -8.31
C LYS A 268 58.96 7.90 -8.39
N ALA A 269 60.18 7.77 -7.88
CA ALA A 269 61.23 8.77 -8.05
C ALA A 269 61.96 8.57 -9.39
N ILE A 270 62.39 9.68 -10.01
CA ILE A 270 63.03 9.73 -11.32
C ILE A 270 64.24 10.63 -11.21
N SER A 271 65.42 10.15 -11.63
CA SER A 271 66.59 10.99 -11.90
C SER A 271 67.01 10.81 -13.37
N SER A 272 68.28 10.55 -13.65
CA SER A 272 68.73 10.02 -14.94
C SER A 272 68.26 8.58 -15.21
N LEU A 273 67.80 7.87 -14.18
CA LEU A 273 67.13 6.57 -14.28
C LEU A 273 65.73 6.63 -13.66
N GLU A 274 64.81 5.81 -14.14
CA GLU A 274 63.49 5.65 -13.52
C GLU A 274 63.55 4.66 -12.36
N GLY A 275 63.03 5.05 -11.19
CA GLY A 275 62.80 4.15 -10.06
C GLY A 275 61.56 3.28 -10.23
N CYS A 276 61.28 2.44 -9.24
CA CYS A 276 60.10 1.58 -9.21
C CYS A 276 58.91 2.24 -8.51
N TYR A 277 57.70 1.76 -8.83
CA TYR A 277 56.50 2.03 -8.02
C TYR A 277 56.46 1.11 -6.79
N GLN A 278 55.60 1.44 -5.83
CA GLN A 278 55.24 0.55 -4.73
C GLN A 278 54.64 -0.76 -5.29
N ASP A 279 54.95 -1.90 -4.66
CA ASP A 279 54.39 -3.21 -5.05
C ASP A 279 52.86 -3.25 -4.95
N VAL A 280 52.31 -2.52 -3.98
CA VAL A 280 50.87 -2.33 -3.79
C VAL A 280 50.59 -0.82 -3.76
N PRO A 281 49.76 -0.28 -4.68
CA PRO A 281 49.38 1.13 -4.64
C PRO A 281 48.51 1.41 -3.42
N TYR A 282 48.63 2.61 -2.85
CA TYR A 282 47.71 3.05 -1.81
C TYR A 282 46.34 3.34 -2.44
N SER A 283 45.28 3.15 -1.66
CA SER A 283 43.91 3.41 -2.11
C SER A 283 43.19 4.40 -1.21
N PHE A 284 42.18 5.07 -1.75
CA PHE A 284 41.24 5.89 -0.97
C PHE A 284 39.85 5.86 -1.60
N ARG A 285 38.83 6.29 -0.85
CA ARG A 285 37.45 6.43 -1.33
C ARG A 285 36.94 7.84 -1.05
N THR A 286 36.46 8.52 -2.09
CA THR A 286 35.82 9.83 -1.94
C THR A 286 34.53 9.73 -1.13
N ALA A 287 34.14 10.83 -0.49
CA ALA A 287 32.89 10.93 0.25
C ALA A 287 31.66 10.67 -0.65
N PRO A 288 30.65 9.93 -0.15
CA PRO A 288 29.35 9.87 -0.79
C PRO A 288 28.68 11.24 -0.79
N GLU A 289 27.81 11.47 -1.78
CA GLU A 289 26.93 12.63 -1.81
C GLU A 289 25.56 12.26 -1.28
N PHE A 290 25.00 13.14 -0.46
CA PHE A 290 23.68 12.96 0.11
C PHE A 290 22.79 14.15 -0.23
N ASP A 291 21.52 13.86 -0.47
CA ASP A 291 20.46 14.84 -0.65
C ASP A 291 19.43 14.65 0.47
N THR A 292 18.80 15.74 0.90
CA THR A 292 17.82 15.74 2.00
C THR A 292 16.42 15.88 1.42
N ILE A 293 15.53 14.96 1.80
CA ILE A 293 14.10 15.07 1.51
C ILE A 293 13.41 15.56 2.78
N THR A 294 13.02 16.84 2.76
CA THR A 294 12.37 17.50 3.91
C THR A 294 10.88 17.25 3.85
N VAL A 295 10.34 16.62 4.90
CA VAL A 295 8.91 16.34 5.03
C VAL A 295 8.24 17.45 5.84
N ILE A 296 7.22 18.09 5.25
CA ILE A 296 6.37 19.08 5.89
C ILE A 296 4.96 18.49 5.99
N GLN A 297 4.69 17.82 7.11
CA GLN A 297 3.38 17.21 7.33
C GLN A 297 2.38 18.22 7.91
N GLY A 298 1.19 18.29 7.32
CA GLY A 298 0.04 18.97 7.90
C GLY A 298 -0.46 18.26 9.16
N THR A 299 -1.29 18.96 9.94
CA THR A 299 -2.00 18.34 11.07
C THR A 299 -2.96 17.26 10.58
N ASN A 300 -3.25 16.26 11.42
CA ASN A 300 -4.23 15.19 11.16
C ASN A 300 -3.83 14.17 10.06
N GLY A 301 -2.54 13.97 9.84
CA GLY A 301 -2.02 12.84 9.08
C GLY A 301 -0.53 12.65 9.32
N VAL A 302 0.03 11.61 8.72
CA VAL A 302 1.45 11.23 8.86
C VAL A 302 2.02 10.92 7.50
N ILE A 303 3.24 11.39 7.25
CA ILE A 303 4.06 11.00 6.12
C ILE A 303 5.16 10.06 6.64
N SER A 304 5.32 8.89 6.02
CA SER A 304 6.32 7.89 6.42
C SER A 304 7.11 7.39 5.20
N PRO A 305 8.46 7.44 5.22
CA PRO A 305 9.30 7.95 6.31
C PRO A 305 9.14 9.47 6.53
N GLY A 306 9.62 9.97 7.68
CA GLY A 306 9.70 11.42 7.92
C GLY A 306 10.84 12.07 7.13
N THR A 307 11.33 13.24 7.55
CA THR A 307 12.52 13.85 6.94
C THR A 307 13.71 12.89 7.01
N ILE A 308 14.32 12.64 5.85
CA ILE A 308 15.44 11.70 5.71
C ILE A 308 16.55 12.29 4.83
N VAL A 309 17.75 11.75 5.02
CA VAL A 309 18.91 12.00 4.18
C VAL A 309 19.15 10.72 3.36
N VAL A 310 19.22 10.85 2.04
CA VAL A 310 19.38 9.73 1.10
C VAL A 310 20.65 9.92 0.29
N SER A 311 21.31 8.83 -0.11
CA SER A 311 22.44 8.92 -1.04
C SER A 311 21.94 9.45 -2.39
N ARG A 312 22.71 10.34 -3.02
CA ARG A 312 22.38 10.86 -4.34
C ARG A 312 22.17 9.71 -5.35
N GLY A 313 21.13 9.84 -6.16
CA GLY A 313 20.69 8.86 -7.15
C GLY A 313 19.82 7.73 -6.58
N SER A 314 19.51 7.74 -5.28
CA SER A 314 18.64 6.74 -4.68
C SER A 314 17.17 6.96 -5.01
N ASP A 315 16.42 5.85 -5.05
CA ASP A 315 14.97 5.83 -5.10
C ASP A 315 14.41 5.73 -3.68
N THR A 316 13.34 6.45 -3.36
CA THR A 316 12.68 6.37 -2.06
C THR A 316 11.18 6.63 -2.17
N THR A 317 10.40 5.74 -1.56
CA THR A 317 8.93 5.82 -1.50
C THR A 317 8.47 6.43 -0.18
N PHE A 318 7.56 7.39 -0.26
CA PHE A 318 6.83 7.95 0.88
C PHE A 318 5.37 7.52 0.84
N THR A 319 4.84 7.20 2.01
CA THR A 319 3.43 6.88 2.24
C THR A 319 2.78 8.00 3.03
N ILE A 320 1.59 8.41 2.63
CA ILE A 320 0.85 9.54 3.18
C ILE A 320 -0.45 8.99 3.74
N THR A 321 -0.57 8.95 5.06
CA THR A 321 -1.69 8.32 5.76
C THR A 321 -2.48 9.38 6.53
N PRO A 322 -3.73 9.69 6.16
CA PRO A 322 -4.58 10.57 6.94
C PRO A 322 -4.99 9.91 8.27
N THR A 323 -5.21 10.72 9.31
CA THR A 323 -5.82 10.26 10.56
C THR A 323 -7.29 9.93 10.32
N THR A 324 -7.86 9.00 11.09
CA THR A 324 -9.29 8.66 11.03
C THR A 324 -10.17 9.92 11.07
N GLY A 325 -11.10 10.01 10.11
CA GLY A 325 -11.99 11.17 9.95
C GLY A 325 -11.46 12.28 9.06
N TYR A 326 -10.25 12.13 8.50
CA TYR A 326 -9.65 13.05 7.54
C TYR A 326 -9.37 12.34 6.21
N HIS A 327 -9.14 13.12 5.17
CA HIS A 327 -8.62 12.67 3.88
C HIS A 327 -7.44 13.55 3.44
N ILE A 328 -6.69 13.05 2.47
CA ILE A 328 -5.61 13.81 1.84
C ILE A 328 -6.26 14.88 0.98
N ASP A 329 -6.04 16.14 1.33
CA ASP A 329 -6.53 17.28 0.56
C ASP A 329 -5.58 17.57 -0.61
N SER A 330 -4.29 17.68 -0.31
CA SER A 330 -3.29 18.06 -1.28
C SER A 330 -1.89 17.61 -0.89
N VAL A 331 -1.11 17.20 -1.90
CA VAL A 331 0.32 16.87 -1.77
C VAL A 331 1.09 17.76 -2.74
N PHE A 332 2.24 18.26 -2.28
CA PHE A 332 3.15 19.10 -3.05
C PHE A 332 4.57 18.55 -2.96
N VAL A 333 5.29 18.62 -4.07
CA VAL A 333 6.72 18.33 -4.17
C VAL A 333 7.42 19.57 -4.69
N ASP A 334 8.36 20.10 -3.92
CA ASP A 334 9.03 21.37 -4.23
C ASP A 334 8.04 22.51 -4.55
N ASP A 335 7.00 22.63 -3.72
CA ASP A 335 5.89 23.57 -3.88
C ASP A 335 5.01 23.35 -5.14
N VAL A 336 5.24 22.29 -5.91
CA VAL A 336 4.42 21.91 -7.07
C VAL A 336 3.34 20.89 -6.66
N TYR A 337 2.08 21.18 -6.98
CA TYR A 337 0.95 20.30 -6.66
C TYR A 337 1.00 19.00 -7.47
N VAL A 338 0.93 17.86 -6.77
CA VAL A 338 0.98 16.51 -7.36
C VAL A 338 -0.33 15.72 -7.17
N GLY A 339 -1.36 16.34 -6.58
CA GLY A 339 -2.66 15.70 -6.32
C GLY A 339 -2.86 15.26 -4.88
N ALA A 340 -4.02 14.67 -4.60
CA ALA A 340 -4.34 14.02 -3.32
C ALA A 340 -3.90 12.54 -3.33
N VAL A 341 -2.59 12.32 -3.47
CA VAL A 341 -2.01 10.97 -3.61
C VAL A 341 -1.67 10.36 -2.24
N ALA A 342 -1.89 9.05 -2.08
CA ALA A 342 -1.57 8.32 -0.85
C ALA A 342 -0.09 7.89 -0.75
N SER A 343 0.67 8.05 -1.83
CA SER A 343 2.10 7.72 -1.89
C SER A 343 2.78 8.57 -2.95
N TYR A 344 4.07 8.83 -2.76
CA TYR A 344 4.91 9.53 -3.72
C TYR A 344 6.30 8.90 -3.76
N ASP A 345 6.82 8.65 -4.96
CA ASP A 345 8.14 8.09 -5.20
C ASP A 345 9.10 9.17 -5.68
N PHE A 346 10.19 9.38 -4.93
CA PHE A 346 11.35 10.08 -5.44
C PHE A 346 12.24 9.06 -6.16
N THR A 347 12.44 9.22 -7.46
CA THR A 347 13.34 8.37 -8.25
C THR A 347 14.60 9.12 -8.64
N ASN A 348 15.76 8.49 -8.54
CA ASN A 348 17.05 9.06 -8.89
C ASN A 348 17.28 10.44 -8.26
N THR A 349 17.16 10.52 -6.93
CA THR A 349 17.21 11.79 -6.18
C THR A 349 18.53 12.52 -6.41
N SER A 350 18.53 13.64 -7.14
CA SER A 350 19.76 14.37 -7.54
C SER A 350 19.96 15.73 -6.85
N SER A 351 19.02 16.13 -5.99
CA SER A 351 19.04 17.38 -5.24
C SER A 351 18.17 17.27 -3.99
N ASN A 352 18.27 18.24 -3.08
CA ASN A 352 17.32 18.35 -1.98
C ASN A 352 15.90 18.56 -2.50
N HIS A 353 14.93 17.93 -1.85
CA HIS A 353 13.51 18.07 -2.18
C HIS A 353 12.68 18.37 -0.93
N THR A 354 11.49 18.93 -1.12
CA THR A 354 10.46 19.04 -0.09
C THR A 354 9.24 18.21 -0.46
N LEU A 355 8.67 17.50 0.50
CA LEU A 355 7.40 16.79 0.37
C LEU A 355 6.43 17.32 1.42
N THR A 356 5.37 17.98 0.95
CA THR A 356 4.35 18.58 1.81
C THR A 356 3.01 17.89 1.60
N ALA A 357 2.32 17.48 2.66
CA ALA A 357 0.93 17.02 2.57
C ALA A 357 0.02 17.80 3.50
N LYS A 358 -1.19 18.10 3.03
CA LYS A 358 -2.26 18.74 3.78
C LYS A 358 -3.47 17.81 3.83
N PHE A 359 -4.18 17.88 4.94
CA PHE A 359 -5.33 17.02 5.22
C PHE A 359 -6.55 17.88 5.51
N ALA A 360 -7.71 17.45 5.04
CA ALA A 360 -9.00 18.07 5.32
C ALA A 360 -9.91 17.09 6.07
N ILE A 361 -10.73 17.62 6.98
CA ILE A 361 -11.70 16.81 7.72
C ILE A 361 -12.79 16.32 6.77
N ASN A 362 -13.21 15.07 6.92
CA ASN A 362 -14.34 14.54 6.16
C ASN A 362 -15.62 15.22 6.63
N THR A 363 -16.54 15.46 5.70
CA THR A 363 -17.85 16.03 5.99
C THR A 363 -18.95 15.11 5.50
N TYR A 364 -20.08 15.08 6.22
CA TYR A 364 -21.18 14.16 5.97
C TYR A 364 -22.53 14.86 6.03
N THR A 365 -23.49 14.30 5.31
CA THR A 365 -24.88 14.71 5.32
C THR A 365 -25.69 13.91 6.34
N LEU A 366 -26.63 14.59 7.02
CA LEU A 366 -27.65 13.95 7.85
C LEU A 366 -29.01 14.22 7.21
N THR A 367 -29.63 13.18 6.67
CA THR A 367 -30.94 13.27 6.02
C THR A 367 -32.03 12.79 6.96
N ILE A 368 -33.02 13.65 7.20
CA ILE A 368 -34.20 13.28 7.98
C ILE A 368 -35.32 12.85 7.04
N THR A 369 -35.80 11.61 7.20
CA THR A 369 -37.02 11.15 6.53
C THR A 369 -38.20 11.92 7.12
N PRO A 370 -38.98 12.67 6.33
CA PRO A 370 -40.08 13.47 6.84
C PRO A 370 -41.03 12.62 7.69
N PRO A 371 -41.14 12.88 9.01
CA PRO A 371 -42.01 12.10 9.86
C PRO A 371 -43.47 12.47 9.61
N VAL A 372 -44.36 11.50 9.84
CA VAL A 372 -45.81 11.74 9.91
C VAL A 372 -46.17 11.79 11.40
N HIS A 373 -47.02 12.74 11.80
CA HIS A 373 -47.54 12.86 13.17
C HIS A 373 -46.51 13.26 14.25
N GLY A 374 -45.47 13.96 13.82
CA GLY A 374 -44.48 14.56 14.69
C GLY A 374 -43.50 15.39 13.89
N THR A 375 -42.52 15.95 14.58
CA THR A 375 -41.40 16.67 13.99
C THR A 375 -40.08 16.15 14.55
N ILE A 376 -39.00 16.33 13.80
CA ILE A 376 -37.64 16.02 14.24
C ILE A 376 -36.84 17.31 14.17
N THR A 377 -36.20 17.68 15.27
CA THR A 377 -35.33 18.85 15.35
C THR A 377 -33.89 18.40 15.58
N LEU A 378 -32.95 19.09 14.94
CA LEU A 378 -31.52 18.82 15.03
C LEU A 378 -30.80 19.92 15.81
N ASN A 379 -29.83 19.54 16.63
CA ASN A 379 -28.95 20.48 17.31
C ASN A 379 -27.51 19.93 17.32
N PRO A 380 -26.56 20.55 16.59
CA PRO A 380 -26.76 21.65 15.65
C PRO A 380 -27.47 21.21 14.34
N ASP A 381 -28.24 22.10 13.72
CA ASP A 381 -28.87 21.91 12.40
C ASP A 381 -27.97 22.50 11.31
N LEU A 382 -27.25 21.64 10.57
CA LEU A 382 -26.25 22.03 9.57
C LEU A 382 -26.49 21.24 8.26
N SER A 383 -26.09 21.84 7.13
CA SER A 383 -26.14 21.16 5.82
C SER A 383 -25.06 20.07 5.67
N LEU A 384 -23.93 20.24 6.34
CA LEU A 384 -22.83 19.28 6.41
C LEU A 384 -22.23 19.27 7.82
N TYR A 385 -21.85 18.08 8.27
CA TYR A 385 -21.26 17.85 9.58
C TYR A 385 -19.83 17.34 9.43
N ASN A 386 -18.90 17.91 10.18
CA ASN A 386 -17.54 17.37 10.27
C ASN A 386 -17.57 15.96 10.89
N HIS A 387 -16.68 15.06 10.45
CA HIS A 387 -16.53 13.73 11.03
C HIS A 387 -16.37 13.80 12.55
N GLY A 388 -17.12 12.98 13.28
CA GLY A 388 -17.13 12.94 14.73
C GLY A 388 -18.02 13.99 15.41
N THR A 389 -18.68 14.88 14.64
CA THR A 389 -19.68 15.78 15.22
C THR A 389 -20.80 14.96 15.85
N ILE A 390 -21.17 15.30 17.08
CA ILE A 390 -22.31 14.70 17.77
C ILE A 390 -23.51 15.61 17.54
N VAL A 391 -24.56 15.05 16.94
CA VAL A 391 -25.83 15.73 16.68
C VAL A 391 -26.86 15.21 17.67
N GLU A 392 -27.47 16.11 18.43
CA GLU A 392 -28.65 15.82 19.23
C GLU A 392 -29.88 15.85 18.32
N ILE A 393 -30.58 14.73 18.23
CA ILE A 393 -31.77 14.53 17.43
C ILE A 393 -32.95 14.34 18.39
N THR A 394 -33.90 15.26 18.32
CA THR A 394 -35.07 15.26 19.21
C THR A 394 -36.33 15.02 18.40
N ALA A 395 -37.06 13.95 18.73
CA ALA A 395 -38.39 13.70 18.20
C ALA A 395 -39.42 14.43 19.07
N VAL A 396 -40.27 15.23 18.43
CA VAL A 396 -41.37 15.95 19.09
C VAL A 396 -42.68 15.42 18.51
N PRO A 397 -43.39 14.54 19.22
CA PRO A 397 -44.68 14.03 18.76
C PRO A 397 -45.72 15.15 18.62
N ASP A 398 -46.58 15.04 17.62
CA ASP A 398 -47.79 15.86 17.55
C ASP A 398 -48.74 15.52 18.71
N THR A 399 -49.71 16.39 18.97
CA THR A 399 -50.77 16.10 19.96
C THR A 399 -51.41 14.75 19.66
N ILE A 400 -51.70 13.94 20.69
CA ILE A 400 -52.23 12.56 20.66
C ILE A 400 -51.28 11.45 20.14
N TYR A 401 -50.07 11.77 19.70
CA TYR A 401 -49.06 10.78 19.32
C TYR A 401 -47.96 10.66 20.38
N VAL A 402 -47.29 9.52 20.40
CA VAL A 402 -46.08 9.27 21.18
C VAL A 402 -44.98 8.80 20.25
N PHE A 403 -43.74 9.12 20.61
CA PHE A 403 -42.57 8.61 19.90
C PHE A 403 -42.44 7.11 20.18
N ASP A 404 -42.45 6.31 19.12
CA ASP A 404 -42.38 4.84 19.19
C ASP A 404 -40.93 4.35 19.06
N GLY A 405 -40.13 5.00 18.23
CA GLY A 405 -38.73 4.65 18.04
C GLY A 405 -38.10 5.27 16.81
N TRP A 406 -36.77 5.16 16.75
CA TRP A 406 -35.96 5.61 15.62
C TRP A 406 -35.82 4.51 14.56
N GLY A 407 -35.59 4.91 13.32
CA GLY A 407 -35.29 4.05 12.19
C GLY A 407 -34.30 4.71 11.22
N GLY A 408 -34.00 4.01 10.12
CA GLY A 408 -32.90 4.35 9.21
C GLY A 408 -31.59 3.75 9.71
N ASP A 409 -30.54 4.57 9.81
CA ASP A 409 -29.21 4.17 10.31
C ASP A 409 -29.11 4.13 11.84
N VAL A 410 -30.21 4.43 12.53
CA VAL A 410 -30.33 4.40 14.00
C VAL A 410 -31.54 3.56 14.40
N SER A 411 -31.57 3.12 15.65
CA SER A 411 -32.69 2.36 16.21
C SER A 411 -32.83 2.60 17.70
N GLY A 412 -33.91 2.10 18.30
CA GLY A 412 -34.20 2.25 19.73
C GLY A 412 -35.16 3.40 20.01
N THR A 413 -35.44 3.63 21.29
CA THR A 413 -36.53 4.51 21.75
C THR A 413 -36.07 5.69 22.61
N THR A 414 -34.76 5.82 22.84
CA THR A 414 -34.19 6.93 23.61
C THR A 414 -34.39 8.25 22.88
N ASN A 415 -35.04 9.22 23.51
CA ASN A 415 -35.30 10.55 22.96
C ASN A 415 -35.05 11.62 24.03
N PRO A 416 -34.14 12.59 23.82
CA PRO A 416 -33.33 12.81 22.60
C PRO A 416 -32.25 11.74 22.34
N LEU A 417 -31.86 11.60 21.07
CA LEU A 417 -30.81 10.70 20.57
C LEU A 417 -29.55 11.49 20.23
N PHE A 418 -28.39 11.03 20.70
CA PHE A 418 -27.09 11.60 20.33
C PHE A 418 -26.44 10.72 19.26
N LEU A 419 -26.33 11.26 18.03
CA LEU A 419 -25.76 10.57 16.86
C LEU A 419 -24.38 11.15 16.54
N THR A 420 -23.36 10.29 16.44
CA THR A 420 -22.05 10.67 15.93
C THR A 420 -22.01 10.56 14.41
N MET A 421 -21.59 11.61 13.73
CA MET A 421 -21.45 11.65 12.27
C MET A 421 -20.12 11.01 11.83
N ASP A 422 -20.14 9.73 11.49
CA ASP A 422 -19.00 8.95 10.97
C ASP A 422 -19.16 8.54 9.49
N GLY A 423 -20.24 9.00 8.85
CA GLY A 423 -20.63 8.74 7.48
C GLY A 423 -21.89 9.53 7.15
N ASP A 424 -22.33 9.50 5.88
CA ASP A 424 -23.68 9.97 5.55
C ASP A 424 -24.71 9.12 6.29
N LYS A 425 -25.71 9.78 6.89
CA LYS A 425 -26.74 9.13 7.71
C LYS A 425 -28.14 9.50 7.26
N VAL A 426 -29.05 8.54 7.33
CA VAL A 426 -30.49 8.73 7.19
C VAL A 426 -31.17 8.36 8.49
N VAL A 427 -31.92 9.28 9.08
CA VAL A 427 -32.67 9.06 10.33
C VAL A 427 -34.16 9.24 10.07
N ALA A 428 -34.96 8.34 10.62
CA ALA A 428 -36.41 8.41 10.61
C ALA A 428 -36.94 8.30 12.04
N GLY A 429 -38.00 9.05 12.36
CA GLY A 429 -38.74 8.92 13.61
C GLY A 429 -40.10 8.28 13.37
N SER A 430 -40.41 7.25 14.13
CA SER A 430 -41.73 6.62 14.16
C SER A 430 -42.57 7.23 15.29
N PHE A 431 -43.78 7.64 14.95
CA PHE A 431 -44.76 8.17 15.88
C PHE A 431 -46.01 7.33 15.79
N ILE A 432 -46.47 6.81 16.91
CA ILE A 432 -47.71 6.04 16.99
C ILE A 432 -48.73 6.82 17.78
N ASP A 433 -49.99 6.59 17.47
CA ASP A 433 -51.07 7.13 18.28
C ASP A 433 -50.90 6.62 19.71
N SER A 434 -50.89 7.54 20.68
CA SER A 434 -50.75 7.27 22.11
C SER A 434 -51.74 6.20 22.61
N ARG A 435 -52.87 6.02 21.92
CA ARG A 435 -53.92 5.04 22.23
C ARG A 435 -53.61 3.61 21.77
N ASP A 436 -52.60 3.42 20.93
CA ASP A 436 -52.18 2.13 20.36
C ASP A 436 -51.10 1.43 21.20
N THR A 437 -50.45 2.15 22.12
CA THR A 437 -49.42 1.60 23.03
C THR A 437 -49.98 0.67 24.11
N ALA A 438 -51.30 0.57 24.24
CA ALA A 438 -51.97 -0.34 25.14
C ALA A 438 -52.95 -1.21 24.34
N TYR A 439 -53.13 -2.45 24.77
CA TYR A 439 -54.18 -3.39 24.35
C TYR A 439 -53.86 -4.30 23.14
N LEU A 440 -53.31 -5.48 23.44
CA LEU A 440 -53.93 -6.70 22.90
C LEU A 440 -55.39 -6.70 23.38
N ARG A 441 -56.31 -6.16 22.57
CA ARG A 441 -57.74 -6.16 22.92
C ARG A 441 -58.21 -7.60 23.01
N THR A 442 -59.00 -7.94 24.04
CA THR A 442 -59.72 -9.22 24.11
C THR A 442 -61.19 -8.93 24.30
N SER A 443 -62.06 -9.89 23.94
CA SER A 443 -63.50 -9.75 24.15
C SER A 443 -64.05 -10.94 24.92
N THR A 444 -65.06 -10.69 25.75
CA THR A 444 -65.71 -11.74 26.55
C THR A 444 -66.59 -12.61 25.66
N MET A 445 -66.98 -13.77 26.20
CA MET A 445 -67.89 -14.70 25.51
C MET A 445 -69.24 -14.04 25.21
N GLU A 446 -69.75 -13.24 26.15
CA GLU A 446 -71.00 -12.48 25.99
C GLU A 446 -70.86 -11.43 24.87
N GLN A 447 -69.73 -10.71 24.80
CA GLN A 447 -69.49 -9.72 23.75
C GLN A 447 -69.44 -10.37 22.36
N TRP A 448 -68.74 -11.50 22.21
CA TRP A 448 -68.70 -12.27 20.96
C TRP A 448 -70.08 -12.82 20.57
N ALA A 449 -70.85 -13.31 21.53
CA ALA A 449 -72.16 -13.89 21.28
C ALA A 449 -73.22 -12.83 20.95
N LEU A 450 -73.16 -11.65 21.59
CA LEU A 450 -74.17 -10.61 21.51
C LEU A 450 -73.81 -9.48 20.54
N ALA A 451 -72.73 -9.60 19.77
CA ALA A 451 -72.39 -8.61 18.75
C ALA A 451 -73.54 -8.45 17.73
N GLN A 452 -73.90 -7.20 17.44
CA GLN A 452 -75.05 -6.89 16.57
C GLN A 452 -74.64 -6.06 15.35
N ASP A 453 -75.39 -6.22 14.27
CA ASP A 453 -75.35 -5.31 13.15
C ASP A 453 -76.06 -3.98 13.48
N THR A 454 -75.93 -3.00 12.59
CA THR A 454 -76.62 -1.69 12.70
C THR A 454 -78.14 -1.76 12.80
N LYS A 455 -78.76 -2.94 12.62
CA LYS A 455 -80.20 -3.18 12.74
C LYS A 455 -80.56 -4.00 13.98
N GLY A 456 -79.61 -4.22 14.89
CA GLY A 456 -79.80 -5.00 16.12
C GLY A 456 -79.86 -6.51 15.91
N LYS A 457 -79.46 -7.03 14.74
CA LYS A 457 -79.41 -8.47 14.47
C LYS A 457 -78.04 -9.03 14.85
N TYR A 458 -78.00 -10.23 15.44
CA TYR A 458 -76.77 -10.92 15.84
C TYR A 458 -75.99 -11.53 14.67
N VAL A 459 -75.57 -10.67 13.73
CA VAL A 459 -74.87 -11.02 12.50
C VAL A 459 -73.80 -9.98 12.18
N SER A 460 -72.94 -10.28 11.21
CA SER A 460 -71.93 -9.36 10.70
C SER A 460 -72.54 -8.11 10.07
N ASN A 461 -71.87 -6.96 10.22
CA ASN A 461 -72.25 -5.75 9.50
C ASN A 461 -72.03 -5.92 7.99
N LYS A 462 -73.01 -5.49 7.20
CA LYS A 462 -72.90 -5.53 5.74
C LYS A 462 -71.87 -4.50 5.27
N LYS A 463 -70.93 -4.92 4.42
CA LYS A 463 -69.95 -4.04 3.75
C LYS A 463 -70.62 -3.19 2.66
N LYS A 464 -71.41 -2.19 3.07
CA LYS A 464 -72.02 -1.19 2.18
C LYS A 464 -71.78 0.20 2.75
N PHE A 465 -71.43 1.16 1.91
CA PHE A 465 -71.22 2.54 2.34
C PHE A 465 -72.48 3.08 3.01
N ASP A 466 -72.35 3.48 4.27
CA ASP A 466 -73.44 4.01 5.09
C ASP A 466 -73.23 5.49 5.44
N ARG A 467 -72.00 5.99 5.33
CA ARG A 467 -71.61 7.35 5.70
C ARG A 467 -70.65 8.00 4.69
N VAL A 468 -70.43 9.29 4.83
CA VAL A 468 -69.44 10.06 4.07
C VAL A 468 -68.71 11.03 4.99
N PHE A 469 -67.39 10.96 5.03
CA PHE A 469 -66.56 11.93 5.74
C PHE A 469 -66.21 13.07 4.83
N PHE A 470 -66.32 14.30 5.32
CA PHE A 470 -66.01 15.47 4.53
C PHE A 470 -65.22 16.50 5.33
N LYS A 471 -64.36 17.23 4.61
CA LYS A 471 -63.60 18.36 5.11
C LYS A 471 -63.44 19.36 3.98
N PHE A 472 -63.68 20.63 4.25
CA PHE A 472 -63.43 21.71 3.30
C PHE A 472 -63.19 23.01 4.05
N THR A 473 -62.50 23.93 3.40
CA THR A 473 -62.28 25.28 3.91
C THR A 473 -63.13 26.27 3.13
N LEU A 474 -63.61 27.29 3.84
CA LEU A 474 -64.22 28.46 3.23
C LEU A 474 -63.45 29.70 3.69
N VAL A 475 -63.27 30.63 2.76
CA VAL A 475 -62.74 31.96 3.06
C VAL A 475 -63.92 32.93 3.00
N ALA A 476 -64.13 33.69 4.07
CA ALA A 476 -65.19 34.68 4.15
C ALA A 476 -64.92 35.81 3.14
N ASP A 477 -65.81 35.96 2.16
CA ASP A 477 -65.74 37.03 1.14
C ASP A 477 -66.42 38.34 1.60
N SER A 478 -67.05 38.29 2.77
CA SER A 478 -67.78 39.39 3.39
C SER A 478 -67.91 39.13 4.89
N THR A 479 -67.99 40.20 5.69
CA THR A 479 -68.34 40.10 7.11
C THR A 479 -69.81 39.73 7.23
N GLY A 480 -70.14 38.63 7.90
CA GLY A 480 -71.50 38.10 7.92
C GLY A 480 -71.65 36.83 8.73
N ILE A 481 -72.81 36.18 8.61
CA ILE A 481 -73.11 34.93 9.34
C ILE A 481 -73.11 33.75 8.36
N LEU A 482 -72.35 32.70 8.65
CA LEU A 482 -72.28 31.49 7.83
C LEU A 482 -73.56 30.66 7.95
N SER A 483 -74.08 30.22 6.82
CA SER A 483 -75.09 29.17 6.70
C SER A 483 -74.58 28.03 5.80
N LEU A 484 -74.90 26.78 6.15
CA LEU A 484 -74.56 25.58 5.39
C LEU A 484 -75.82 24.76 5.06
N ASP A 485 -75.90 24.22 3.85
CA ASP A 485 -76.95 23.28 3.43
C ASP A 485 -76.29 22.00 2.91
N PHE A 486 -76.50 20.89 3.63
CA PHE A 486 -75.94 19.57 3.30
C PHE A 486 -76.78 18.82 2.25
N MET A 487 -77.64 19.54 1.53
CA MET A 487 -78.41 19.04 0.39
C MET A 487 -79.25 17.79 0.71
N GLY A 488 -79.82 17.74 1.92
CA GLY A 488 -80.68 16.65 2.38
C GLY A 488 -79.95 15.51 3.10
N THR A 489 -78.62 15.49 3.11
CA THR A 489 -77.82 14.55 3.92
C THR A 489 -77.80 15.00 5.38
N VAL A 490 -78.27 14.14 6.28
CA VAL A 490 -78.14 14.37 7.73
C VAL A 490 -76.66 14.28 8.08
N SER A 491 -76.12 15.31 8.71
CA SER A 491 -74.69 15.48 8.94
C SER A 491 -74.41 15.92 10.37
N THR A 492 -73.27 15.48 10.88
CA THR A 492 -72.70 15.81 12.19
C THR A 492 -71.25 16.25 12.00
N GLY A 493 -70.75 17.21 12.77
CA GLY A 493 -69.39 17.71 12.63
C GLY A 493 -69.11 18.99 13.40
N ALA A 494 -68.00 19.63 13.06
CA ALA A 494 -67.52 20.84 13.69
C ALA A 494 -67.05 21.87 12.66
N ILE A 495 -66.98 23.12 13.11
CA ILE A 495 -66.44 24.27 12.40
C ILE A 495 -65.30 24.83 13.26
N THR A 496 -64.10 24.96 12.70
CA THR A 496 -62.91 25.46 13.40
C THR A 496 -62.30 26.66 12.66
N ARG A 497 -61.54 27.50 13.37
CA ARG A 497 -60.75 28.59 12.77
C ARG A 497 -59.41 28.05 12.25
N GLY A 498 -59.07 28.32 10.99
CA GLY A 498 -57.80 27.88 10.42
C GLY A 498 -57.65 26.35 10.30
N ALA A 499 -56.40 25.85 10.26
CA ALA A 499 -56.09 24.44 10.02
C ALA A 499 -56.03 23.57 11.30
N THR A 500 -56.02 24.17 12.49
CA THR A 500 -55.89 23.47 13.78
C THR A 500 -57.25 23.27 14.45
N THR A 501 -57.40 22.17 15.19
CA THR A 501 -58.65 21.77 15.88
C THR A 501 -58.85 22.43 17.24
N LEU A 502 -57.86 23.19 17.73
CA LEU A 502 -57.85 23.80 19.07
C LEU A 502 -58.75 25.04 19.21
N ASP A 503 -59.27 25.60 18.11
CA ASP A 503 -60.20 26.74 18.09
C ASP A 503 -61.54 26.34 17.44
N THR A 504 -62.31 25.49 18.11
CA THR A 504 -63.64 25.05 17.66
C THR A 504 -64.66 26.16 17.85
N LEU A 505 -65.24 26.64 16.75
CA LEU A 505 -66.17 27.77 16.70
C LEU A 505 -67.63 27.34 16.85
N ALA A 506 -68.00 26.17 16.30
CA ALA A 506 -69.34 25.61 16.41
C ALA A 506 -69.33 24.09 16.16
N THR A 507 -70.31 23.39 16.71
CA THR A 507 -70.57 21.97 16.39
C THR A 507 -72.00 21.82 15.87
N PHE A 508 -72.24 20.75 15.13
CA PHE A 508 -73.54 20.40 14.62
C PHE A 508 -73.75 18.90 14.69
N ASP A 509 -74.94 18.49 15.08
CA ASP A 509 -75.27 17.07 15.20
C ASP A 509 -76.62 16.76 14.55
N ASN A 510 -76.61 15.75 13.68
CA ASN A 510 -77.78 15.23 13.01
C ASN A 510 -78.63 16.29 12.27
N VAL A 511 -77.97 17.26 11.63
CA VAL A 511 -78.62 18.35 10.89
C VAL A 511 -78.54 18.17 9.38
N LYS A 512 -79.55 18.65 8.65
CA LYS A 512 -79.50 18.76 7.18
C LYS A 512 -79.07 20.14 6.71
N LYS A 513 -79.22 21.15 7.57
CA LYS A 513 -78.85 22.56 7.32
C LYS A 513 -78.44 23.20 8.63
N LEU A 514 -77.49 24.11 8.54
CA LEU A 514 -77.09 25.05 9.57
C LEU A 514 -77.42 26.44 9.07
N LYS A 515 -78.27 27.14 9.80
CA LYS A 515 -78.72 28.48 9.43
C LYS A 515 -78.16 29.47 10.43
N ASP A 516 -77.58 30.55 9.93
CA ASP A 516 -77.10 31.70 10.70
C ASP A 516 -76.26 31.27 11.92
N THR A 517 -75.27 30.40 11.69
CA THR A 517 -74.65 29.59 12.76
C THR A 517 -73.37 30.20 13.34
N LEU A 518 -72.59 30.94 12.55
CA LEU A 518 -71.30 31.48 12.97
C LEU A 518 -71.05 32.85 12.37
N VAL A 519 -70.72 33.85 13.21
CA VAL A 519 -70.30 35.18 12.75
C VAL A 519 -68.83 35.13 12.31
N VAL A 520 -68.55 35.61 11.10
CA VAL A 520 -67.21 35.70 10.52
C VAL A 520 -66.91 37.11 10.03
N THR A 521 -65.63 37.46 9.98
CA THR A 521 -65.12 38.71 9.41
C THR A 521 -64.59 38.46 7.99
N LEU A 522 -64.62 39.49 7.13
CA LEU A 522 -63.98 39.44 5.82
C LEU A 522 -62.54 38.90 5.91
N GLY A 523 -62.24 37.84 5.15
CA GLY A 523 -60.94 37.19 5.13
C GLY A 523 -60.76 36.01 6.09
N ASP A 524 -61.70 35.78 7.02
CA ASP A 524 -61.62 34.64 7.93
C ASP A 524 -61.62 33.31 7.16
N ILE A 525 -60.72 32.40 7.56
CA ILE A 525 -60.66 31.04 7.04
C ILE A 525 -61.30 30.11 8.06
N VAL A 526 -62.41 29.48 7.67
CA VAL A 526 -63.11 28.49 8.49
C VAL A 526 -63.00 27.11 7.85
N THR A 527 -62.68 26.12 8.68
CA THR A 527 -62.62 24.72 8.27
C THR A 527 -63.85 24.01 8.80
N ILE A 528 -64.56 23.31 7.90
CA ILE A 528 -65.71 22.50 8.24
C ILE A 528 -65.29 21.04 8.07
N GLU A 529 -65.43 20.25 9.13
CA GLU A 529 -65.14 18.82 9.11
C GLU A 529 -66.31 18.05 9.73
N GLY A 530 -66.72 16.96 9.10
CA GLY A 530 -67.84 16.18 9.59
C GLY A 530 -68.13 14.91 8.82
N MET A 531 -69.28 14.32 9.13
CA MET A 531 -69.76 13.07 8.58
C MET A 531 -71.23 13.18 8.21
N GLY A 532 -71.61 12.67 7.04
CA GLY A 532 -72.99 12.51 6.61
C GLY A 532 -73.47 11.06 6.73
N ASN A 533 -74.72 10.86 7.17
CA ASN A 533 -75.36 9.54 7.40
C ASN A 533 -75.89 8.85 6.13
N VAL A 534 -75.37 9.24 4.96
CA VAL A 534 -75.74 8.67 3.67
C VAL A 534 -74.42 8.38 2.94
N GLY A 535 -74.14 7.12 2.64
CA GLY A 535 -72.90 6.67 1.96
C GLY A 535 -72.69 7.13 0.52
N LYS A 536 -73.19 8.31 0.16
CA LYS A 536 -73.00 9.01 -1.11
C LYS A 536 -72.06 10.18 -0.89
N TRP A 537 -71.37 10.64 -1.94
CA TRP A 537 -70.58 11.87 -1.88
C TRP A 537 -71.41 13.03 -1.34
N ILE A 538 -70.87 13.76 -0.36
CA ILE A 538 -71.59 14.90 0.18
C ILE A 538 -71.51 16.05 -0.82
N LYS A 539 -72.61 16.81 -0.90
CA LYS A 539 -72.67 18.09 -1.59
C LYS A 539 -73.11 19.13 -0.57
N VAL A 540 -72.37 20.23 -0.49
CA VAL A 540 -72.63 21.29 0.47
C VAL A 540 -72.78 22.61 -0.28
N LYS A 541 -73.79 23.38 0.10
CA LYS A 541 -73.89 24.78 -0.26
C LYS A 541 -73.59 25.65 0.96
N TYR A 542 -72.98 26.79 0.73
CA TYR A 542 -72.73 27.79 1.78
C TYR A 542 -73.25 29.16 1.34
N ALA A 543 -73.58 30.01 2.31
CA ALA A 543 -73.93 31.40 2.10
C ALA A 543 -73.40 32.25 3.24
N TRP A 544 -73.02 33.49 2.92
CA TRP A 544 -72.65 34.52 3.89
C TRP A 544 -73.80 35.52 4.09
N GLY A 545 -74.24 35.69 5.34
CA GLY A 545 -75.34 36.58 5.74
C GLY A 545 -76.74 35.97 5.59
N ALA A 546 -77.71 36.54 6.32
CA ALA A 546 -79.07 35.99 6.47
C ALA A 546 -79.91 35.90 5.17
N LYS A 547 -79.50 36.61 4.12
CA LYS A 547 -80.10 36.55 2.75
C LYS A 547 -79.06 36.23 1.67
N GLY A 548 -77.91 35.67 2.05
CA GLY A 548 -76.83 35.36 1.12
C GLY A 548 -77.24 34.38 0.02
N LYS A 549 -76.68 34.56 -1.19
CA LYS A 549 -76.88 33.62 -2.29
C LYS A 549 -76.03 32.37 -2.03
N PHE A 550 -76.68 31.21 -2.01
CA PHE A 550 -75.96 29.94 -1.80
C PHE A 550 -75.05 29.61 -2.98
N ALA A 551 -73.76 29.39 -2.68
CA ALA A 551 -72.75 28.87 -3.59
C ALA A 551 -72.46 27.40 -3.26
N TYR A 552 -71.93 26.65 -4.23
CA TYR A 552 -71.49 25.27 -4.02
C TYR A 552 -70.07 25.25 -3.48
N VAL A 553 -69.80 24.35 -2.52
CA VAL A 553 -68.44 23.97 -2.18
C VAL A 553 -67.86 23.15 -3.33
N THR A 554 -66.75 23.60 -3.91
CA THR A 554 -66.08 22.93 -5.03
C THR A 554 -64.72 22.32 -4.64
N GLY A 555 -64.04 22.87 -3.62
CA GLY A 555 -62.76 22.38 -3.11
C GLY A 555 -62.91 21.62 -1.80
N TYR A 556 -63.10 20.30 -1.87
CA TYR A 556 -63.07 19.44 -0.69
C TYR A 556 -61.64 19.01 -0.38
N LEU A 557 -61.18 19.27 0.84
CA LEU A 557 -59.96 18.66 1.39
C LEU A 557 -60.17 17.17 1.67
N LYS A 558 -61.41 16.79 1.99
CA LYS A 558 -61.85 15.40 2.16
C LYS A 558 -63.30 15.29 1.72
N ASN A 559 -63.61 14.26 0.95
CA ASN A 559 -64.96 13.81 0.68
C ASN A 559 -64.75 12.33 0.39
N VAL A 560 -64.98 11.45 1.37
CA VAL A 560 -64.60 10.02 1.36
C VAL A 560 -65.78 9.22 1.89
N ARG A 561 -66.27 8.25 1.12
CA ARG A 561 -67.34 7.36 1.58
C ARG A 561 -66.81 6.38 2.64
N GLY A 562 -67.50 6.28 3.76
CA GLY A 562 -67.18 5.38 4.87
C GLY A 562 -68.05 4.12 4.86
N LEU A 563 -67.47 3.02 5.36
CA LEU A 563 -68.16 1.78 5.67
C LEU A 563 -68.60 1.78 7.15
N PRO A 564 -69.65 1.00 7.51
CA PRO A 564 -70.02 0.80 8.90
C PRO A 564 -68.91 0.08 9.66
N MET A 565 -68.81 0.36 10.96
CA MET A 565 -67.87 -0.35 11.84
C MET A 565 -68.05 -1.86 11.73
N PRO A 566 -66.98 -2.64 11.51
CA PRO A 566 -67.06 -4.08 11.66
C PRO A 566 -67.36 -4.41 13.13
N ASN A 567 -68.27 -5.36 13.37
CA ASN A 567 -68.49 -5.93 14.69
C ASN A 567 -67.67 -7.23 14.87
N LEU A 568 -67.73 -7.85 16.05
CA LEU A 568 -66.99 -9.10 16.31
C LEU A 568 -67.37 -10.24 15.35
N HIS A 569 -68.60 -10.26 14.81
CA HIS A 569 -68.98 -11.23 13.79
C HIS A 569 -68.26 -11.01 12.45
N ASN A 570 -67.97 -9.76 12.07
CA ASN A 570 -67.10 -9.49 10.91
C ASN A 570 -65.69 -10.04 11.13
N VAL A 571 -65.11 -9.85 12.32
CA VAL A 571 -63.78 -10.39 12.69
C VAL A 571 -63.76 -11.91 12.54
N GLY A 572 -64.77 -12.57 13.10
CA GLY A 572 -64.95 -14.00 13.00
C GLY A 572 -65.05 -14.51 11.56
N GLU A 573 -65.86 -13.89 10.71
CA GLU A 573 -65.97 -14.26 9.30
C GLU A 573 -64.64 -14.12 8.55
N GLU A 574 -63.91 -13.02 8.77
CA GLU A 574 -62.63 -12.78 8.10
C GLU A 574 -61.54 -13.76 8.55
N MET A 575 -61.46 -14.09 9.85
CA MET A 575 -60.52 -15.11 10.34
C MET A 575 -60.71 -16.46 9.65
N PHE A 576 -61.97 -16.87 9.45
CA PHE A 576 -62.27 -18.12 8.75
C PHE A 576 -61.96 -18.03 7.25
N LYS A 577 -62.13 -16.87 6.60
CA LYS A 577 -61.72 -16.66 5.20
C LYS A 577 -60.19 -16.67 5.04
N GLN A 578 -59.46 -16.15 6.02
CA GLN A 578 -58.00 -16.13 6.04
C GLN A 578 -57.37 -17.45 6.47
N ASN A 579 -58.16 -18.52 6.58
CA ASN A 579 -57.69 -19.84 6.95
C ASN A 579 -57.00 -19.89 8.32
N ALA A 580 -57.41 -19.04 9.28
CA ALA A 580 -56.88 -19.05 10.66
C ALA A 580 -57.16 -20.38 11.39
N PHE A 581 -58.14 -21.15 10.89
CA PHE A 581 -58.48 -22.48 11.39
C PHE A 581 -58.51 -23.51 10.24
N PRO A 582 -57.35 -24.01 9.77
CA PRO A 582 -57.27 -24.85 8.57
C PRO A 582 -58.08 -26.14 8.65
N THR A 583 -58.20 -26.72 9.85
CA THR A 583 -59.00 -27.93 10.11
C THR A 583 -60.37 -27.63 10.70
N GLY A 584 -60.77 -26.36 10.73
CA GLY A 584 -61.88 -25.84 11.53
C GLY A 584 -61.49 -25.56 12.98
N LEU A 585 -62.28 -24.72 13.66
CA LEU A 585 -62.05 -24.37 15.07
C LEU A 585 -62.53 -25.53 15.95
N VAL A 586 -61.58 -26.24 16.55
CA VAL A 586 -61.81 -27.43 17.38
C VAL A 586 -61.86 -27.07 18.86
N VAL A 587 -62.90 -27.56 19.55
CA VAL A 587 -62.99 -27.61 21.02
C VAL A 587 -63.20 -29.06 21.45
N GLY A 588 -62.41 -29.51 22.43
CA GLY A 588 -62.29 -30.92 22.81
C GLY A 588 -61.21 -31.67 22.01
N ILE A 589 -60.96 -32.91 22.39
CA ILE A 589 -59.96 -33.79 21.76
C ILE A 589 -60.71 -34.86 20.94
N PRO A 590 -60.60 -34.87 19.60
CA PRO A 590 -61.25 -35.88 18.77
C PRO A 590 -60.80 -37.31 19.11
N GLN A 591 -61.73 -38.21 19.40
CA GLN A 591 -61.45 -39.62 19.73
C GLN A 591 -62.02 -40.60 18.69
N GLY A 592 -61.20 -41.56 18.25
CA GLY A 592 -61.58 -42.63 17.31
C GLY A 592 -61.95 -42.16 15.90
N THR A 593 -62.39 -43.10 15.05
CA THR A 593 -62.71 -42.84 13.62
C THR A 593 -63.89 -41.88 13.43
N LYS A 594 -64.80 -41.82 14.42
CA LYS A 594 -65.96 -40.91 14.44
C LYS A 594 -65.67 -39.56 15.10
N LYS A 595 -64.41 -39.30 15.53
CA LYS A 595 -63.96 -38.05 16.17
C LYS A 595 -64.87 -37.62 17.33
N ALA A 596 -65.29 -38.58 18.16
CA ALA A 596 -66.17 -38.35 19.32
C ALA A 596 -65.56 -37.34 20.32
N ASN A 597 -66.39 -36.82 21.22
CA ASN A 597 -66.00 -35.89 22.29
C ASN A 597 -65.38 -34.55 21.81
N SER A 598 -65.66 -34.15 20.56
CA SER A 598 -65.13 -32.92 19.96
C SER A 598 -66.17 -32.18 19.12
N VAL A 599 -66.11 -30.85 19.15
CA VAL A 599 -66.88 -29.97 18.26
C VAL A 599 -65.91 -29.30 17.29
N ILE A 600 -66.16 -29.43 15.99
CA ILE A 600 -65.36 -28.77 14.95
C ILE A 600 -66.25 -27.83 14.15
N HIS A 601 -65.98 -26.54 14.28
CA HIS A 601 -66.65 -25.50 13.52
C HIS A 601 -65.89 -25.30 12.22
N LYS A 602 -66.47 -25.75 11.10
CA LYS A 602 -65.86 -25.58 9.77
C LYS A 602 -66.07 -24.19 9.20
N LYS A 603 -67.08 -23.47 9.68
CA LYS A 603 -67.44 -22.12 9.26
C LYS A 603 -67.74 -21.27 10.48
N TYR A 604 -67.57 -19.95 10.36
CA TYR A 604 -67.90 -19.03 11.43
C TYR A 604 -69.39 -19.08 11.83
N ALA A 605 -70.30 -19.34 10.88
CA ALA A 605 -71.72 -19.51 11.19
C ALA A 605 -72.00 -20.66 12.17
N ASP A 606 -71.14 -21.70 12.20
CA ASP A 606 -71.26 -22.80 13.16
C ASP A 606 -70.78 -22.36 14.55
N VAL A 607 -69.75 -21.51 14.61
CA VAL A 607 -69.29 -20.87 15.86
C VAL A 607 -70.38 -20.00 16.45
N GLN A 608 -71.05 -19.17 15.64
CA GLN A 608 -72.15 -18.32 16.10
C GLN A 608 -73.30 -19.14 16.70
N LYS A 609 -73.69 -20.24 16.05
CA LYS A 609 -74.70 -21.16 16.59
C LYS A 609 -74.28 -21.77 17.93
N SER A 610 -72.99 -22.02 18.12
CA SER A 610 -72.43 -22.57 19.37
C SER A 610 -72.27 -21.53 20.47
N LEU A 611 -72.24 -20.24 20.16
CA LEU A 611 -72.16 -19.17 21.17
C LEU A 611 -73.56 -18.71 21.60
N LEU A 612 -74.51 -18.63 20.66
CA LEU A 612 -75.82 -18.02 20.86
C LEU A 612 -76.94 -18.84 20.20
N LYS A 613 -78.07 -18.95 20.91
CA LYS A 613 -79.34 -19.41 20.34
C LYS A 613 -80.44 -18.40 20.62
N ILE A 614 -81.23 -18.02 19.62
CA ILE A 614 -82.43 -17.21 19.85
C ILE A 614 -83.58 -18.11 20.30
N GLN A 615 -84.15 -17.83 21.48
CA GLN A 615 -85.29 -18.55 22.03
C GLN A 615 -86.34 -17.54 22.51
N LYS A 616 -87.59 -17.66 22.02
CA LYS A 616 -88.69 -16.73 22.35
C LYS A 616 -88.29 -15.25 22.19
N PHE A 617 -87.65 -14.91 21.07
CA PHE A 617 -87.17 -13.55 20.75
C PHE A 617 -86.07 -12.98 21.67
N ALA A 618 -85.50 -13.78 22.57
CA ALA A 618 -84.39 -13.38 23.43
C ALA A 618 -83.12 -14.20 23.13
N PRO A 619 -81.92 -13.61 23.31
CA PRO A 619 -80.66 -14.34 23.24
C PRO A 619 -80.51 -15.30 24.42
N LEU A 620 -80.20 -16.57 24.13
CA LEU A 620 -79.82 -17.57 25.13
C LEU A 620 -78.32 -17.88 25.00
N LEU A 621 -77.59 -17.74 26.11
CA LEU A 621 -76.15 -18.01 26.23
C LEU A 621 -75.86 -19.26 27.06
N HIS A 622 -74.61 -19.74 27.02
CA HIS A 622 -74.14 -20.77 27.95
C HIS A 622 -73.87 -20.16 29.34
N THR A 623 -74.62 -20.58 30.34
CA THR A 623 -74.59 -20.06 31.72
C THR A 623 -74.31 -21.13 32.77
N GLN A 624 -74.52 -22.41 32.44
CA GLN A 624 -74.31 -23.53 33.37
C GLN A 624 -72.80 -23.84 33.48
N GLY A 625 -72.37 -24.28 34.66
CA GLY A 625 -70.96 -24.57 34.96
C GLY A 625 -70.28 -25.58 34.01
N PRO A 626 -68.95 -25.73 34.13
CA PRO A 626 -68.15 -26.58 33.25
C PRO A 626 -68.67 -28.02 33.20
N ARG A 627 -68.77 -28.57 31.99
CA ARG A 627 -69.11 -29.99 31.75
C ARG A 627 -68.18 -30.59 30.71
N CYS A 628 -67.85 -31.87 30.88
CA CYS A 628 -67.07 -32.60 29.89
C CYS A 628 -67.86 -32.77 28.58
N LEU A 629 -67.16 -32.87 27.44
CA LEU A 629 -67.77 -33.10 26.13
C LEU A 629 -68.02 -34.58 25.83
N ASP A 630 -67.80 -35.45 26.81
CA ASP A 630 -68.08 -36.89 26.74
C ASP A 630 -69.59 -37.20 26.88
N SER A 631 -70.30 -36.40 27.67
CA SER A 631 -71.73 -36.52 27.95
C SER A 631 -72.36 -35.15 28.15
N ILE A 632 -73.42 -34.88 27.39
CA ILE A 632 -74.17 -33.62 27.47
C ILE A 632 -75.63 -33.97 27.81
N GLY A 633 -75.92 -34.02 29.11
CA GLY A 633 -77.13 -34.68 29.64
C GLY A 633 -76.89 -36.19 29.80
N THR A 634 -77.85 -37.02 29.35
CA THR A 634 -77.79 -38.50 29.46
C THR A 634 -77.29 -39.22 28.20
N LYS A 635 -76.81 -38.50 27.17
CA LYS A 635 -76.36 -39.08 25.90
C LYS A 635 -74.87 -38.84 25.65
N ILE A 636 -74.16 -39.90 25.26
CA ILE A 636 -72.74 -39.89 24.89
C ILE A 636 -72.55 -39.15 23.56
N PHE A 637 -71.49 -38.36 23.46
CA PHE A 637 -71.20 -37.48 22.33
C PHE A 637 -70.59 -38.21 21.12
N ILE A 638 -71.41 -39.03 20.44
CA ILE A 638 -71.02 -39.81 19.26
C ILE A 638 -72.04 -39.56 18.11
N PRO A 639 -71.61 -39.19 16.89
CA PRO A 639 -70.27 -38.77 16.45
C PRO A 639 -70.01 -37.25 16.67
N GLN A 640 -68.84 -36.76 16.23
CA GLN A 640 -68.47 -35.33 16.17
C GLN A 640 -69.64 -34.41 15.79
N LYS A 641 -69.76 -33.26 16.45
CA LYS A 641 -70.75 -32.21 16.10
C LYS A 641 -70.09 -31.03 15.39
N LEU A 642 -70.87 -30.39 14.51
CA LEU A 642 -70.47 -29.16 13.81
C LEU A 642 -70.73 -27.89 14.64
N SER A 643 -71.72 -27.94 15.53
CA SER A 643 -72.06 -26.86 16.47
C SER A 643 -72.69 -27.44 17.74
N LEU A 644 -72.60 -26.71 18.85
CA LEU A 644 -73.18 -27.06 20.14
C LEU A 644 -73.94 -25.85 20.72
N PRO A 645 -75.18 -25.59 20.26
CA PRO A 645 -75.92 -24.41 20.70
C PRO A 645 -76.35 -24.47 22.16
N PRO A 646 -76.45 -23.32 22.86
CA PRO A 646 -76.96 -23.29 24.22
C PRO A 646 -78.42 -23.75 24.26
N ASN A 647 -78.75 -24.53 25.29
CA ASN A 647 -80.10 -25.06 25.52
C ASN A 647 -80.33 -25.24 27.01
N THR A 648 -81.50 -24.84 27.50
CA THR A 648 -81.89 -24.88 28.93
C THR A 648 -81.84 -26.26 29.59
N SER A 649 -81.86 -27.37 28.83
CA SER A 649 -82.02 -28.72 29.41
C SER A 649 -80.92 -29.73 29.10
N LYS A 650 -80.06 -29.50 28.10
CA LYS A 650 -79.11 -30.52 27.63
C LYS A 650 -77.71 -29.96 27.35
N GLN A 651 -77.59 -28.88 26.58
CA GLN A 651 -76.33 -28.45 25.94
C GLN A 651 -75.71 -27.17 26.50
N ASN A 652 -76.02 -26.80 27.75
CA ASN A 652 -75.49 -25.60 28.40
C ASN A 652 -74.17 -25.89 29.13
N ASN A 653 -73.11 -25.13 28.81
CA ASN A 653 -71.72 -25.40 29.21
C ASN A 653 -70.87 -24.14 29.01
N LYS A 654 -70.70 -23.35 30.07
CA LYS A 654 -69.99 -22.06 30.03
C LYS A 654 -68.52 -22.22 29.63
N LEU A 655 -67.83 -23.25 30.14
CA LEU A 655 -66.42 -23.53 29.82
C LEU A 655 -66.21 -23.79 28.32
N PHE A 656 -67.12 -24.52 27.67
CA PHE A 656 -67.05 -24.72 26.22
C PHE A 656 -67.09 -23.40 25.45
N ALA A 657 -68.02 -22.50 25.81
CA ALA A 657 -68.17 -21.21 25.15
C ALA A 657 -66.98 -20.26 25.45
N GLU A 658 -66.42 -20.32 26.66
CA GLU A 658 -65.21 -19.58 27.03
C GLU A 658 -63.97 -20.08 26.28
N GLN A 659 -63.78 -21.39 26.14
CA GLN A 659 -62.69 -21.96 25.35
C GLN A 659 -62.81 -21.62 23.86
N LEU A 660 -64.03 -21.63 23.34
CA LEU A 660 -64.33 -21.19 21.97
C LEU A 660 -63.95 -19.72 21.79
N THR A 661 -64.32 -18.87 22.74
CA THR A 661 -64.00 -17.43 22.75
C THR A 661 -62.50 -17.17 22.89
N LEU A 662 -61.81 -17.87 23.78
CA LEU A 662 -60.36 -17.76 23.94
C LEU A 662 -59.63 -18.07 22.63
N LYS A 663 -60.04 -19.12 21.92
CA LYS A 663 -59.47 -19.47 20.61
C LYS A 663 -59.75 -18.40 19.55
N LEU A 664 -60.94 -17.79 19.56
CA LEU A 664 -61.25 -16.65 18.69
C LEU A 664 -60.37 -15.44 19.02
N ASN A 665 -60.18 -15.15 20.30
CA ASN A 665 -59.33 -14.05 20.76
C ASN A 665 -57.87 -14.28 20.35
N VAL A 666 -57.32 -15.47 20.61
CA VAL A 666 -55.94 -15.80 20.22
C VAL A 666 -55.76 -15.71 18.70
N ALA A 667 -56.70 -16.24 17.92
CA ALA A 667 -56.65 -16.15 16.47
C ALA A 667 -56.81 -14.71 15.96
N ALA A 668 -57.71 -13.92 16.55
CA ALA A 668 -57.91 -12.52 16.18
C ALA A 668 -56.67 -11.68 16.50
N SER A 669 -56.00 -11.95 17.62
CA SER A 669 -54.73 -11.33 17.97
C SER A 669 -53.61 -11.73 16.98
N ALA A 670 -53.44 -13.03 16.73
CA ALA A 670 -52.41 -13.56 15.82
C ALA A 670 -52.59 -13.08 14.37
N THR A 671 -53.84 -12.86 13.94
CA THR A 671 -54.17 -12.32 12.60
C THR A 671 -54.26 -10.80 12.56
N LYS A 672 -53.98 -10.12 13.68
CA LYS A 672 -54.10 -8.66 13.83
C LYS A 672 -55.49 -8.13 13.43
N LYS A 673 -56.54 -8.86 13.83
CA LYS A 673 -57.96 -8.60 13.52
C LYS A 673 -58.82 -8.20 14.72
N PHE A 674 -58.26 -8.09 15.93
CA PHE A 674 -58.98 -7.40 16.99
C PHE A 674 -59.20 -5.95 16.57
N PRO A 675 -60.42 -5.41 16.76
CA PRO A 675 -60.76 -4.14 16.19
C PRO A 675 -60.03 -3.02 16.94
N LEU A 676 -59.03 -2.44 16.29
CA LEU A 676 -59.24 -1.13 15.69
C LEU A 676 -59.25 -1.33 14.17
N GLY A 677 -60.11 -0.56 13.48
CA GLY A 677 -60.51 -0.79 12.09
C GLY A 677 -59.42 -1.37 11.21
N LEU A 678 -59.74 -2.49 10.55
CA LEU A 678 -58.98 -3.11 9.46
C LEU A 678 -58.16 -2.05 8.70
N ASP A 679 -56.86 -2.33 8.55
CA ASP A 679 -55.88 -1.62 7.72
C ASP A 679 -56.53 -0.63 6.74
N GLU A 680 -56.22 0.64 6.97
CA GLU A 680 -56.74 1.81 6.26
C GLU A 680 -58.25 2.02 6.47
N LEU A 681 -58.60 2.89 7.43
CA LEU A 681 -59.54 4.02 7.30
C LEU A 681 -60.08 4.44 8.69
N MET A 682 -59.84 5.72 8.99
CA MET A 682 -60.03 6.46 10.25
C MET A 682 -61.40 6.27 10.94
N TYR A 683 -61.45 6.42 12.27
CA TYR A 683 -62.68 6.37 13.05
C TYR A 683 -62.90 7.60 13.95
N PHE A 684 -64.12 8.15 13.85
CA PHE A 684 -64.76 9.15 14.73
C PHE A 684 -65.79 8.40 15.61
N ASP A 685 -65.70 8.51 16.93
CA ASP A 685 -66.70 7.98 17.88
C ASP A 685 -67.54 9.13 18.45
N VAL A 686 -68.80 9.25 18.02
CA VAL A 686 -69.75 10.28 18.49
C VAL A 686 -70.10 10.19 19.98
N SER A 687 -69.77 9.08 20.65
CA SER A 687 -70.05 8.87 22.07
C SER A 687 -68.84 9.09 23.00
N ASP A 688 -67.65 9.27 22.42
CA ASP A 688 -66.40 9.48 23.15
C ASP A 688 -65.80 10.85 22.79
N SER A 689 -65.93 11.81 23.70
CA SER A 689 -65.41 13.17 23.52
C SER A 689 -63.87 13.25 23.45
N SER A 690 -63.16 12.14 23.66
CA SER A 690 -61.71 12.02 23.54
C SER A 690 -61.24 11.36 22.23
N ASN A 691 -62.17 10.96 21.35
CA ASN A 691 -61.87 10.34 20.06
C ASN A 691 -62.68 10.95 18.89
N PRO A 692 -62.32 12.15 18.43
CA PRO A 692 -62.83 12.69 17.16
C PRO A 692 -62.26 11.93 15.96
#